data_AF-G3S7B4-F1
#
_entry.id   AF-G3S7B4-F1
#
_cell.length_a   1.000
_cell.length_b   1.000
_cell.length_c   1.000
_cell.angle_alpha   90.00
_cell.angle_beta   90.00
_cell.angle_gamma   90.00
#
_symmetry.space_group_name_H-M   'P 1'
#
loop_
_entity.id
_entity.type
_entity.pdbx_description
1 polymer ?
#
loop_
_entity_poly.entity_id
_entity_poly.type
_entity_poly.pdbx_seq_one_letter_code
_entity_poly.pdbx_strand_id
1 'polypeptide(L)'
;DGLRVPRQVRLLQRLKTKPLMTEFSVKSTIISRYAFTTVSCRMLNRASEDQDIEFQMQIPAAAFITNFTMLIGDKVYQGEITEREKKSGDRVKEKRNKTTEENGEKGTEIFRASAVIPSKDKAAFFLSYEELLQRRLGKYEHSISVRPQQLSGRLSVDVNILESAGIASLEVLPLHNSRQRGSGRGEDDSGPPPSTVINQNETFANIIFKPTVVQQARIAQNGILGDFIIRYDVNREQSIGDIQVLNGYFVHYFAPKDLPPLPKNVVFVLDSSASMVGTKLRQTKDALFTILHDLRPQDRFSIIGFSNRIKVWKDHLISVTPDSIRDGKVYIHHMSPTGGTDINGALQRAIRLLNKYVAHSGIGDRSVSLIVFLTDGKPTVGETHTLKILNNTREAARGQVCIFTIGIGNDVDFRLLEKLSLENCGLTRRVHEEEDAGSQLIGFYDEIRTPLLSDIRIDYPPSSVVQATKTLFPNYFNGSEIIIAGKLVDRKLDHLHVEVTASNSKKFIILKTDVPVGPQKAGKDVTGSPRPGGDGEGDPNHIERLWSYLTTKELLSSWLQSDDEPEKERLWQRAQALAVSYRFLTPFTSMKLRGPVPRMDGLEEAHGMSAAMGPEPVVQSMRGAGMQPGPLLKKPYQPRIKISKTSVDGDPHFVVDFPLSRLTVCFNIDGQPGDILRLVSDHRDSGVTVNGELIGAPAPPNGHKKQRTYFRTITILINKPERSYLEITPSRVILDGGDRLVLPCNQSVVVGSRGLEVSVSANANVTVTIEGSIAFVILIHLYKKPAPFQRHHLGFYIANSEGLSSNCHGLLGQFLNQDARLTEDPAGPSQNLTHPLLLQAGEGPEAILTVKGHQVPVVWKQRKIYNGEEQIDCWFARNSAAKLIDGEYKDYLASHPFDTGMTLGQGMSREL
;
A
#
# COMPACT_ATOMS: atom_id res chain seq x y z
N ASP A 1 0.48 -13.61 -66.15
CA ASP A 1 -0.42 -14.77 -66.25
C ASP A 1 -0.90 -15.22 -64.89
N GLY A 2 -2.19 -15.53 -64.80
CA GLY A 2 -2.92 -15.65 -63.54
C GLY A 2 -2.73 -16.97 -62.81
N LEU A 3 -2.85 -16.89 -61.49
CA LEU A 3 -3.19 -18.04 -60.65
C LEU A 3 -4.46 -17.69 -59.87
N ARG A 4 -5.54 -18.29 -60.35
CA ARG A 4 -6.90 -18.20 -59.81
C ARG A 4 -6.89 -18.62 -58.34
N VAL A 5 -7.47 -17.77 -57.50
CA VAL A 5 -7.97 -18.14 -56.17
C VAL A 5 -8.88 -19.38 -56.35
N PRO A 6 -8.68 -20.48 -55.62
CA PRO A 6 -9.53 -21.66 -55.76
C PRO A 6 -10.97 -21.30 -55.41
N ARG A 7 -11.89 -21.51 -56.38
CA ARG A 7 -13.35 -21.34 -56.25
C ARG A 7 -13.99 -22.16 -55.12
N GLN A 8 -13.23 -23.01 -54.41
CA GLN A 8 -13.70 -23.81 -53.27
C GLN A 8 -13.73 -23.07 -51.92
N VAL A 9 -13.00 -21.96 -51.74
CA VAL A 9 -13.07 -21.19 -50.48
C VAL A 9 -14.36 -20.35 -50.38
N ARG A 10 -15.00 -20.03 -51.52
CA ARG A 10 -16.32 -19.38 -51.55
C ARG A 10 -17.50 -20.34 -51.35
N LEU A 11 -17.29 -21.65 -51.46
CA LEU A 11 -18.38 -22.63 -51.36
C LEU A 11 -18.62 -23.14 -49.92
N LEU A 12 -17.63 -23.05 -49.04
CA LEU A 12 -17.77 -23.47 -47.63
C LEU A 12 -18.37 -22.41 -46.70
N GLN A 13 -18.52 -21.15 -47.14
CA GLN A 13 -19.34 -20.15 -46.44
C GLN A 13 -20.85 -20.33 -46.69
N ARG A 14 -21.26 -21.29 -47.52
CA ARG A 14 -22.66 -21.57 -47.85
C ARG A 14 -23.33 -22.66 -47.00
N LEU A 15 -22.72 -23.08 -45.89
CA LEU A 15 -23.25 -24.16 -45.03
C LEU A 15 -23.22 -23.88 -43.51
N LYS A 16 -23.31 -22.61 -43.08
CA LYS A 16 -23.87 -22.26 -41.77
C LYS A 16 -24.68 -20.97 -41.90
N THR A 17 -26.00 -21.07 -41.79
CA THR A 17 -26.99 -19.98 -41.76
C THR A 17 -26.87 -19.07 -40.54
N LYS A 18 -25.72 -19.05 -39.85
CA LYS A 18 -25.53 -18.27 -38.62
C LYS A 18 -25.26 -16.79 -38.92
N PRO A 19 -25.77 -15.85 -38.11
CA PRO A 19 -25.46 -14.43 -38.24
C PRO A 19 -23.95 -14.14 -38.18
N LEU A 20 -23.47 -13.26 -39.07
CA LEU A 20 -22.06 -12.89 -39.20
C LEU A 20 -21.69 -11.79 -38.20
N MET A 21 -20.62 -12.00 -37.44
CA MET A 21 -19.99 -10.96 -36.59
C MET A 21 -19.23 -9.96 -37.46
N THR A 22 -19.75 -8.75 -37.60
CA THR A 22 -19.09 -7.68 -38.36
C THR A 22 -18.09 -6.92 -37.50
N GLU A 23 -18.37 -6.77 -36.20
CA GLU A 23 -17.51 -6.04 -35.26
C GLU A 23 -17.55 -6.65 -33.86
N PHE A 24 -16.39 -6.76 -33.23
CA PHE A 24 -16.21 -7.08 -31.83
C PHE A 24 -15.21 -6.10 -31.22
N SER A 25 -15.67 -5.25 -30.31
CA SER A 25 -14.87 -4.19 -29.71
C SER A 25 -14.97 -4.26 -28.19
N VAL A 26 -13.84 -4.23 -27.50
CA VAL A 26 -13.77 -4.06 -26.05
C VAL A 26 -13.01 -2.79 -25.76
N LYS A 27 -13.60 -1.91 -24.95
CA LYS A 27 -12.94 -0.71 -24.42
C LYS A 27 -12.90 -0.81 -22.91
N SER A 28 -11.73 -0.69 -22.30
CA SER A 28 -11.55 -0.66 -20.86
C SER A 28 -10.81 0.61 -20.46
N THR A 29 -11.29 1.30 -19.42
CA THR A 29 -10.61 2.46 -18.84
C THR A 29 -10.42 2.20 -17.35
N ILE A 30 -9.17 2.13 -16.92
CA ILE A 30 -8.77 1.91 -15.54
C ILE A 30 -8.33 3.25 -14.96
N ILE A 31 -8.98 3.70 -13.89
CA ILE A 31 -8.65 4.94 -13.18
C ILE A 31 -8.47 4.61 -11.71
N SER A 32 -7.27 4.85 -11.19
CA SER A 32 -6.94 4.53 -9.80
C SER A 32 -7.37 3.11 -9.42
N ARG A 33 -6.89 2.10 -10.17
CA ARG A 33 -7.21 0.67 -10.02
C ARG A 33 -8.66 0.28 -10.31
N TYR A 34 -9.57 1.21 -10.60
CA TYR A 34 -10.97 0.92 -10.88
C TYR A 34 -11.26 0.89 -12.37
N ALA A 35 -11.67 -0.27 -12.90
CA ALA A 35 -11.83 -0.52 -14.32
C ALA A 35 -13.29 -0.38 -14.76
N PHE A 36 -13.51 0.40 -15.81
CA PHE A 36 -14.77 0.54 -16.54
C PHE A 36 -14.62 -0.15 -17.89
N THR A 37 -15.30 -1.27 -18.09
CA THR A 37 -15.21 -2.04 -19.34
C THR A 37 -16.53 -2.05 -20.10
N THR A 38 -16.48 -1.74 -21.39
CA THR A 38 -17.60 -1.85 -22.32
C THR A 38 -17.27 -2.78 -23.48
N VAL A 39 -18.15 -3.72 -23.74
CA VAL A 39 -18.08 -4.69 -24.84
C VAL A 39 -19.17 -4.34 -25.85
N SER A 40 -18.80 -4.18 -27.11
CA SER A 40 -19.68 -3.93 -28.24
C SER A 40 -19.54 -5.04 -29.27
N CYS A 41 -20.66 -5.62 -29.68
CA CYS A 41 -20.74 -6.69 -30.66
C CYS A 41 -21.76 -6.29 -31.73
N ARG A 42 -21.42 -6.39 -33.02
CA ARG A 42 -22.35 -6.15 -34.13
C ARG A 42 -22.45 -7.38 -35.02
N MET A 43 -23.68 -7.74 -35.34
CA MET A 43 -24.02 -8.95 -36.07
C MET A 43 -24.96 -8.64 -37.23
N LEU A 44 -24.81 -9.39 -38.32
CA LEU A 44 -25.63 -9.26 -39.52
C LEU A 44 -26.23 -10.62 -39.87
N ASN A 45 -27.56 -10.70 -39.88
CA ASN A 45 -28.27 -11.84 -40.44
C ASN A 45 -28.30 -11.68 -41.98
N ARG A 46 -27.67 -12.60 -42.70
CA ARG A 46 -27.69 -12.62 -44.18
C ARG A 46 -28.72 -13.60 -44.76
N ALA A 47 -29.35 -14.40 -43.91
CA ALA A 47 -30.35 -15.36 -44.32
C ALA A 47 -31.66 -14.66 -44.68
N SER A 48 -32.48 -15.34 -45.49
CA SER A 48 -33.84 -14.89 -45.81
C SER A 48 -34.85 -15.22 -44.71
N GLU A 49 -34.42 -15.86 -43.63
CA GLU A 49 -35.20 -16.25 -42.46
C GLU A 49 -34.62 -15.62 -41.19
N ASP A 50 -35.45 -15.51 -40.15
CA ASP A 50 -35.04 -15.04 -38.83
C ASP A 50 -34.04 -16.03 -38.20
N GLN A 51 -33.05 -15.51 -37.47
CA GLN A 51 -32.00 -16.33 -36.87
C GLN A 51 -31.87 -16.09 -35.37
N ASP A 52 -31.88 -17.18 -34.61
CA ASP A 52 -31.53 -17.16 -33.19
C ASP A 52 -30.06 -16.83 -33.00
N ILE A 53 -29.78 -15.95 -32.03
CA ILE A 53 -28.43 -15.60 -31.63
C ILE A 53 -28.29 -15.60 -30.12
N GLU A 54 -27.09 -15.96 -29.67
CA GLU A 54 -26.68 -15.86 -28.28
C GLU A 54 -25.45 -14.95 -28.19
N PHE A 55 -25.60 -13.84 -27.49
CA PHE A 55 -24.48 -13.03 -27.04
C PHE A 55 -23.92 -13.66 -25.77
N GLN A 56 -22.62 -13.95 -25.77
CA GLN A 56 -21.90 -14.52 -24.63
C GLN A 56 -20.63 -13.73 -24.34
N MET A 57 -20.42 -13.36 -23.09
CA MET A 57 -19.18 -12.72 -22.62
C MET A 57 -18.74 -13.34 -21.30
N GLN A 58 -17.45 -13.70 -21.18
CA GLN A 58 -16.86 -14.05 -19.89
C GLN A 58 -16.38 -12.76 -19.22
N ILE A 59 -16.87 -12.49 -18.01
CA ILE A 59 -16.52 -11.32 -17.20
C ILE A 59 -15.84 -11.76 -15.91
N PRO A 60 -14.99 -10.94 -15.27
CA PRO A 60 -14.45 -11.24 -13.94
C PRO A 60 -15.58 -11.40 -12.91
N ALA A 61 -15.51 -12.42 -12.05
CA ALA A 61 -16.51 -12.66 -11.00
C ALA A 61 -16.53 -11.55 -9.93
N ALA A 62 -15.43 -10.81 -9.81
CA ALA A 62 -15.39 -9.62 -8.98
C ALA A 62 -16.23 -8.47 -9.59
N ALA A 63 -16.44 -8.43 -10.91
CA ALA A 63 -17.11 -7.32 -11.57
C ALA A 63 -18.61 -7.24 -11.27
N PHE A 64 -19.17 -6.04 -11.35
CA PHE A 64 -20.61 -5.85 -11.43
C PHE A 64 -20.99 -5.36 -12.83
N ILE A 65 -21.98 -6.02 -13.45
CA ILE A 65 -22.59 -5.53 -14.68
C ILE A 65 -23.38 -4.27 -14.35
N THR A 66 -23.18 -3.20 -15.11
CA THR A 66 -23.85 -1.90 -14.87
C THR A 66 -24.85 -1.50 -15.93
N ASN A 67 -24.68 -2.01 -17.15
CA ASN A 67 -25.62 -1.75 -18.24
C ASN A 67 -25.56 -2.88 -19.27
N PHE A 68 -26.70 -3.17 -19.88
CA PHE A 68 -26.78 -4.02 -21.07
C PHE A 68 -27.85 -3.47 -22.00
N THR A 69 -27.50 -3.29 -23.27
CA THR A 69 -28.41 -2.78 -24.31
C THR A 69 -28.31 -3.63 -25.57
N MET A 70 -29.46 -3.94 -26.16
CA MET A 70 -29.55 -4.63 -27.45
C MET A 70 -30.28 -3.74 -28.46
N LEU A 71 -29.70 -3.61 -29.65
CA LEU A 71 -30.33 -3.00 -30.81
C LEU A 71 -30.62 -4.12 -31.79
N ILE A 72 -31.88 -4.31 -32.19
CA ILE A 72 -32.28 -5.33 -33.17
C ILE A 72 -33.14 -4.65 -34.23
N GLY A 73 -32.63 -4.54 -35.46
CA GLY A 73 -33.19 -3.64 -36.46
C GLY A 73 -33.26 -2.21 -35.92
N ASP A 74 -34.46 -1.65 -35.89
CA ASP A 74 -34.74 -0.30 -35.36
C ASP A 74 -35.25 -0.30 -33.90
N LYS A 75 -35.31 -1.47 -33.26
CA LYS A 75 -35.80 -1.61 -31.88
C LYS A 75 -34.65 -1.56 -30.89
N VAL A 76 -34.81 -0.74 -29.85
CA VAL A 76 -33.87 -0.65 -28.72
C VAL A 76 -34.47 -1.38 -27.51
N TYR A 77 -33.72 -2.32 -26.96
CA TYR A 77 -34.00 -3.00 -25.69
C TYR A 77 -32.93 -2.58 -24.68
N GLN A 78 -33.33 -1.76 -23.71
CA GLN A 78 -32.43 -1.27 -22.67
C GLN A 78 -32.66 -2.05 -21.38
N GLY A 79 -31.58 -2.54 -20.77
CA GLY A 79 -31.58 -3.18 -19.48
C GLY A 79 -31.72 -2.15 -18.36
N GLU A 80 -32.73 -2.34 -17.52
CA GLU A 80 -32.93 -1.58 -16.29
C GLU A 80 -32.67 -2.48 -15.09
N ILE A 81 -31.78 -2.03 -14.20
CA ILE A 81 -31.49 -2.73 -12.94
C ILE A 81 -32.50 -2.27 -11.91
N THR A 82 -33.25 -3.24 -11.38
CA THR A 82 -34.34 -3.04 -10.40
C THR A 82 -34.15 -3.96 -9.20
N GLU A 83 -34.88 -3.68 -8.14
CA GLU A 83 -34.93 -4.52 -6.95
C GLU A 83 -35.38 -5.95 -7.30
N ARG A 84 -34.79 -6.94 -6.62
CA ARG A 84 -35.20 -8.34 -6.74
C ARG A 84 -36.16 -8.68 -5.61
N GLU A 85 -37.38 -9.09 -5.95
CA GLU A 85 -38.38 -9.50 -4.97
C GLU A 85 -37.97 -10.77 -4.21
N LYS A 86 -38.21 -10.78 -2.90
CA LYS A 86 -37.98 -11.91 -2.01
C LYS A 86 -39.13 -12.90 -2.14
N LYS A 87 -38.96 -14.00 -2.90
CA LYS A 87 -40.01 -15.05 -2.99
C LYS A 87 -40.10 -15.84 -1.68
N SER A 88 -41.29 -15.91 -1.07
CA SER A 88 -41.53 -16.67 0.16
C SER A 88 -41.40 -18.18 -0.08
N GLY A 89 -40.52 -18.86 0.66
CA GLY A 89 -40.44 -20.32 0.69
C GLY A 89 -39.25 -20.95 -0.03
N ASP A 90 -38.46 -20.18 -0.78
CA ASP A 90 -37.11 -20.61 -1.12
C ASP A 90 -36.20 -20.21 0.06
N ARG A 91 -35.64 -21.20 0.80
CA ARG A 91 -34.22 -21.05 1.19
C ARG A 91 -33.57 -20.51 -0.08
N VAL A 92 -32.83 -19.40 -0.07
CA VAL A 92 -32.15 -18.88 -1.26
C VAL A 92 -31.20 -19.97 -1.77
N LYS A 93 -31.75 -20.96 -2.49
CA LYS A 93 -31.07 -21.82 -3.42
C LYS A 93 -30.70 -20.81 -4.46
N GLU A 94 -29.41 -20.54 -4.56
CA GLU A 94 -28.81 -19.86 -5.69
C GLU A 94 -29.11 -20.69 -6.95
N LYS A 95 -30.36 -20.72 -7.41
CA LYS A 95 -30.61 -20.71 -8.83
C LYS A 95 -30.30 -19.27 -9.24
N ARG A 96 -28.99 -19.00 -9.35
CA ARG A 96 -28.41 -17.88 -10.09
C ARG A 96 -29.15 -17.82 -11.43
N ASN A 97 -29.46 -16.62 -11.91
CA ASN A 97 -30.24 -16.45 -13.13
C ASN A 97 -29.69 -17.33 -14.25
N LYS A 98 -30.58 -17.89 -15.09
CA LYS A 98 -30.25 -18.70 -16.29
C LYS A 98 -29.29 -17.99 -17.28
N THR A 99 -28.98 -16.72 -17.03
CA THR A 99 -28.12 -15.81 -17.80
C THR A 99 -26.67 -15.74 -17.30
N THR A 100 -26.34 -16.37 -16.16
CA THR A 100 -25.01 -16.33 -15.53
C THR A 100 -24.66 -17.68 -14.92
N GLU A 101 -23.73 -18.39 -15.55
CA GLU A 101 -23.13 -19.63 -15.04
C GLU A 101 -21.69 -19.35 -14.58
N GLU A 102 -21.33 -19.86 -13.39
CA GLU A 102 -19.96 -19.81 -12.88
C GLU A 102 -19.11 -20.80 -13.68
N ASN A 103 -18.03 -20.32 -14.29
CA ASN A 103 -16.98 -21.19 -14.78
C ASN A 103 -15.80 -21.09 -13.81
N GLY A 104 -15.58 -22.16 -13.05
CA GLY A 104 -14.59 -22.18 -11.97
C GLY A 104 -13.15 -21.96 -12.41
N GLU A 105 -12.85 -22.05 -13.71
CA GLU A 105 -11.49 -21.98 -14.27
C GLU A 105 -10.68 -20.77 -13.78
N LYS A 106 -11.26 -19.57 -13.56
CA LYS A 106 -10.47 -18.35 -13.24
C LYS A 106 -11.15 -17.27 -12.40
N GLY A 107 -12.22 -17.59 -11.68
CA GLY A 107 -13.03 -16.56 -11.05
C GLY A 107 -13.66 -15.63 -12.09
N THR A 108 -14.23 -16.21 -13.16
CA THR A 108 -14.99 -15.52 -14.19
C THR A 108 -16.43 -16.04 -14.23
N GLU A 109 -17.36 -15.17 -14.57
CA GLU A 109 -18.77 -15.49 -14.80
C GLU A 109 -19.10 -15.35 -16.29
N ILE A 110 -19.99 -16.20 -16.80
CA ILE A 110 -20.44 -16.13 -18.20
C ILE A 110 -21.75 -15.37 -18.27
N PHE A 111 -21.76 -14.17 -18.83
CA PHE A 111 -23.00 -13.46 -19.18
C PHE A 111 -23.57 -13.97 -20.51
N ARG A 112 -24.86 -14.30 -20.55
CA ARG A 112 -25.59 -14.76 -21.73
C ARG A 112 -26.85 -13.94 -21.98
N ALA A 113 -27.08 -13.57 -23.24
CA ALA A 113 -28.33 -12.97 -23.70
C ALA A 113 -28.73 -13.56 -25.06
N SER A 114 -29.96 -14.07 -25.15
CA SER A 114 -30.50 -14.65 -26.39
C SER A 114 -31.46 -13.67 -27.06
N ALA A 115 -31.40 -13.60 -28.38
CA ALA A 115 -32.24 -12.75 -29.20
C ALA A 115 -32.51 -13.38 -30.58
N VAL A 116 -33.51 -12.86 -31.28
CA VAL A 116 -33.79 -13.23 -32.68
C VAL A 116 -33.45 -12.04 -33.57
N ILE A 117 -32.61 -12.24 -34.58
CA ILE A 117 -32.30 -11.22 -35.58
C ILE A 117 -33.20 -11.45 -36.80
N PRO A 118 -34.04 -10.47 -37.19
CA PRO A 118 -34.87 -10.59 -38.37
C PRO A 118 -34.08 -10.90 -39.64
N SER A 119 -34.74 -11.54 -40.59
CA SER A 119 -34.23 -11.79 -41.94
C SER A 119 -33.58 -10.54 -42.55
N LYS A 120 -32.35 -10.68 -43.06
CA LYS A 120 -31.57 -9.60 -43.71
C LYS A 120 -31.30 -8.36 -42.85
N ASP A 121 -31.46 -8.45 -41.52
CA ASP A 121 -31.31 -7.34 -40.60
C ASP A 121 -30.06 -7.47 -39.71
N LYS A 122 -29.82 -6.48 -38.86
CA LYS A 122 -28.65 -6.35 -37.99
C LYS A 122 -29.03 -6.33 -36.51
N ALA A 123 -28.09 -6.74 -35.68
CA ALA A 123 -28.16 -6.56 -34.24
C ALA A 123 -26.86 -5.98 -33.69
N ALA A 124 -26.96 -5.23 -32.59
CA ALA A 124 -25.82 -4.77 -31.82
C ALA A 124 -26.06 -4.99 -30.32
N PHE A 125 -25.04 -5.46 -29.61
CA PHE A 125 -25.06 -5.73 -28.18
C PHE A 125 -24.01 -4.86 -27.49
N PHE A 126 -24.40 -4.20 -26.41
CA PHE A 126 -23.53 -3.37 -25.57
C PHE A 126 -23.63 -3.86 -24.14
N LEU A 127 -22.51 -4.29 -23.56
CA LEU A 127 -22.41 -4.72 -22.17
C LEU A 127 -21.38 -3.84 -21.45
N SER A 128 -21.76 -3.25 -20.32
CA SER A 128 -20.84 -2.49 -19.46
C SER A 128 -20.73 -3.17 -18.09
N TYR A 129 -19.51 -3.27 -17.58
CA TYR A 129 -19.22 -3.81 -16.26
C TYR A 129 -18.04 -3.10 -15.61
N GLU A 130 -18.01 -3.12 -14.28
CA GLU A 130 -17.05 -2.39 -13.46
C GLU A 130 -16.39 -3.32 -12.44
N GLU A 131 -15.09 -3.16 -12.24
CA GLU A 131 -14.32 -3.94 -11.26
C GLU A 131 -13.24 -3.10 -10.57
N LEU A 132 -12.93 -3.45 -9.31
CA LEU A 132 -11.74 -2.96 -8.64
C LEU A 132 -10.62 -4.00 -8.79
N LEU A 133 -9.52 -3.62 -9.43
CA LEU A 133 -8.37 -4.49 -9.60
C LEU A 133 -7.69 -4.73 -8.26
N GLN A 134 -7.39 -5.99 -7.96
CA GLN A 134 -6.72 -6.39 -6.72
C GLN A 134 -5.23 -6.58 -6.96
N ARG A 135 -4.40 -5.95 -6.12
CA ARG A 135 -2.95 -6.15 -6.15
C ARG A 135 -2.59 -7.49 -5.52
N ARG A 136 -1.95 -8.37 -6.29
CA ARG A 136 -1.50 -9.70 -5.86
C ARG A 136 -0.08 -9.94 -6.35
N LEU A 137 0.76 -10.51 -5.49
CA LEU A 137 2.16 -10.78 -5.81
C LEU A 137 2.90 -9.55 -6.38
N GLY A 138 2.48 -8.35 -5.95
CA GLY A 138 3.08 -7.10 -6.37
C GLY A 138 2.56 -6.50 -7.68
N LYS A 139 1.54 -7.08 -8.32
CA LYS A 139 0.99 -6.59 -9.59
C LYS A 139 -0.55 -6.55 -9.56
N TYR A 140 -1.13 -5.63 -10.31
CA TYR A 140 -2.53 -5.68 -10.71
C TYR A 140 -2.64 -6.46 -12.02
N GLU A 141 -3.68 -7.26 -12.16
CA GLU A 141 -3.96 -8.01 -13.39
C GLU A 141 -5.36 -7.62 -13.90
N HIS A 142 -5.42 -7.12 -15.14
CA HIS A 142 -6.68 -6.90 -15.84
C HIS A 142 -6.78 -7.89 -17.00
N SER A 143 -7.82 -8.72 -16.99
CA SER A 143 -8.01 -9.83 -17.93
C SER A 143 -9.30 -9.65 -18.73
N ILE A 144 -9.17 -9.59 -20.06
CA ILE A 144 -10.30 -9.45 -20.98
C ILE A 144 -10.44 -10.73 -21.80
N SER A 145 -11.60 -11.38 -21.73
CA SER A 145 -11.90 -12.56 -22.54
C SER A 145 -12.21 -12.18 -24.01
N VAL A 146 -11.30 -12.51 -24.93
CA VAL A 146 -11.48 -12.28 -26.38
C VAL A 146 -11.98 -13.56 -27.04
N ARG A 147 -13.30 -13.81 -26.98
CA ARG A 147 -13.93 -15.05 -27.46
C ARG A 147 -15.20 -14.81 -28.29
N PRO A 148 -15.15 -14.11 -29.45
CA PRO A 148 -16.32 -13.84 -30.30
C PRO A 148 -17.01 -15.07 -30.93
N GLN A 149 -16.51 -16.29 -30.74
CA GLN A 149 -17.07 -17.57 -31.26
C GLN A 149 -17.11 -17.71 -32.79
N GLN A 150 -16.64 -16.69 -33.52
CA GLN A 150 -16.42 -16.67 -34.95
C GLN A 150 -15.37 -15.58 -35.28
N LEU A 151 -14.78 -15.65 -36.47
CA LEU A 151 -13.90 -14.59 -36.94
C LEU A 151 -14.71 -13.30 -37.12
N SER A 152 -14.22 -12.20 -36.55
CA SER A 152 -14.88 -10.90 -36.63
C SER A 152 -14.26 -10.06 -37.74
N GLY A 153 -15.10 -9.38 -38.53
CA GLY A 153 -14.64 -8.47 -39.59
C GLY A 153 -13.72 -7.36 -39.05
N ARG A 154 -14.08 -6.77 -37.90
CA ARG A 154 -13.26 -5.82 -37.13
C ARG A 154 -13.18 -6.26 -35.68
N LEU A 155 -11.98 -6.60 -35.21
CA LEU A 155 -11.71 -6.92 -33.81
C LEU A 155 -10.81 -5.84 -33.21
N SER A 156 -11.19 -5.28 -32.06
CA SER A 156 -10.35 -4.33 -31.32
C SER A 156 -10.50 -4.50 -29.81
N VAL A 157 -9.39 -4.52 -29.08
CA VAL A 157 -9.36 -4.31 -27.64
C VAL A 157 -8.55 -3.04 -27.39
N ASP A 158 -9.12 -2.10 -26.64
CA ASP A 158 -8.53 -0.79 -26.34
C ASP A 158 -8.59 -0.57 -24.84
N VAL A 159 -7.43 -0.50 -24.19
CA VAL A 159 -7.31 -0.34 -22.73
C VAL A 159 -6.55 0.93 -22.41
N ASN A 160 -7.19 1.82 -21.66
CA ASN A 160 -6.60 3.03 -21.10
C ASN A 160 -6.36 2.82 -19.60
N ILE A 161 -5.16 3.13 -19.12
CA ILE A 161 -4.79 3.08 -17.70
C ILE A 161 -4.40 4.50 -17.29
N LEU A 162 -5.00 5.02 -16.23
CA LEU A 162 -4.73 6.33 -15.66
C LEU A 162 -4.47 6.18 -14.15
N GLU A 163 -3.23 6.44 -13.75
CA GLU A 163 -2.77 6.31 -12.36
C GLU A 163 -2.07 7.60 -11.93
N SER A 164 -2.69 8.36 -11.02
CA SER A 164 -2.16 9.63 -10.50
C SER A 164 -0.81 9.46 -9.80
N ALA A 165 -0.59 8.31 -9.14
CA ALA A 165 0.69 7.95 -8.53
C ALA A 165 1.80 7.66 -9.57
N GLY A 166 1.43 7.39 -10.82
CA GLY A 166 2.33 6.96 -11.89
C GLY A 166 2.46 5.44 -12.01
N ILE A 167 2.73 4.96 -13.22
CA ILE A 167 2.86 3.55 -13.60
C ILE A 167 4.32 3.13 -13.45
N ALA A 168 4.62 2.24 -12.50
CA ALA A 168 5.97 1.76 -12.21
C ALA A 168 6.43 0.65 -13.16
N SER A 169 5.51 -0.23 -13.56
CA SER A 169 5.78 -1.31 -14.50
C SER A 169 4.53 -1.67 -15.27
N LEU A 170 4.67 -2.12 -16.52
CA LEU A 170 3.58 -2.54 -17.37
C LEU A 170 4.06 -3.65 -18.31
N GLU A 171 3.30 -4.74 -18.39
CA GLU A 171 3.54 -5.86 -19.30
C GLU A 171 2.20 -6.36 -19.86
N VAL A 172 2.21 -6.75 -21.14
CA VAL A 172 1.08 -7.41 -21.79
C VAL A 172 1.49 -8.83 -22.10
N LEU A 173 0.77 -9.80 -21.55
CA LEU A 173 1.11 -11.22 -21.68
C LEU A 173 0.63 -11.79 -23.02
N PRO A 174 1.23 -12.89 -23.51
CA PRO A 174 0.70 -13.65 -24.63
C PRO A 174 -0.76 -14.07 -24.39
N LEU A 175 -1.52 -14.24 -25.47
CA LEU A 175 -2.91 -14.69 -25.37
C LEU A 175 -2.98 -16.06 -24.69
N HIS A 176 -3.74 -16.15 -23.61
CA HIS A 176 -3.85 -17.39 -22.84
C HIS A 176 -5.10 -18.19 -23.22
N ASN A 177 -4.93 -19.41 -23.73
CA ASN A 177 -6.03 -20.34 -24.05
C ASN A 177 -6.04 -21.54 -23.09
N SER A 178 -7.17 -21.81 -22.42
CA SER A 178 -7.28 -22.88 -21.40
C SER A 178 -7.16 -24.31 -21.96
N ARG A 179 -7.21 -24.51 -23.29
CA ARG A 179 -7.31 -25.84 -23.92
C ARG A 179 -6.05 -26.37 -24.62
N GLN A 180 -4.94 -25.65 -24.66
CA GLN A 180 -3.71 -26.13 -25.30
C GLN A 180 -2.46 -25.76 -24.51
N ARG A 181 -2.09 -26.62 -23.55
CA ARG A 181 -0.68 -26.91 -23.25
C ARG A 181 -0.42 -28.36 -23.64
N GLY A 182 -0.36 -28.60 -24.94
CA GLY A 182 -0.10 -29.92 -25.49
C GLY A 182 0.42 -29.83 -26.92
N SER A 183 1.73 -29.99 -27.06
CA SER A 183 2.51 -30.16 -28.30
C SER A 183 2.56 -28.98 -29.28
N GLY A 184 3.64 -28.21 -29.14
CA GLY A 184 4.09 -27.21 -30.10
C GLY A 184 5.23 -26.39 -29.51
N ARG A 185 6.45 -26.95 -29.48
CA ARG A 185 7.67 -26.14 -29.32
C ARG A 185 7.79 -25.27 -30.57
N GLY A 186 7.19 -24.08 -30.52
CA GLY A 186 7.50 -22.95 -31.38
C GLY A 186 8.32 -21.95 -30.57
N GLU A 187 9.36 -21.42 -31.19
CA GLU A 187 10.36 -20.51 -30.62
C GLU A 187 9.72 -19.28 -29.92
N ASP A 188 10.21 -18.99 -28.71
CA ASP A 188 10.34 -17.64 -28.13
C ASP A 188 9.13 -16.67 -28.21
N ASP A 189 7.92 -17.12 -27.88
CA ASP A 189 6.72 -16.24 -27.82
C ASP A 189 6.56 -15.59 -26.42
N SER A 190 7.58 -14.83 -25.99
CA SER A 190 7.59 -14.13 -24.69
C SER A 190 7.00 -12.71 -24.76
N GLY A 191 6.54 -12.28 -25.94
CA GLY A 191 6.08 -10.92 -26.21
C GLY A 191 4.55 -10.74 -26.18
N PRO A 192 4.07 -9.49 -26.31
CA PRO A 192 2.65 -9.20 -26.42
C PRO A 192 2.05 -9.81 -27.70
N PRO A 193 0.73 -10.08 -27.74
CA PRO A 193 0.08 -10.66 -28.91
C PRO A 193 0.35 -9.85 -30.19
N PRO A 194 0.52 -10.50 -31.36
CA PRO A 194 0.80 -9.78 -32.60
C PRO A 194 -0.27 -8.72 -32.91
N SER A 195 0.14 -7.52 -33.33
CA SER A 195 -0.75 -6.34 -33.55
C SER A 195 -1.21 -5.64 -32.27
N THR A 196 -0.49 -5.84 -31.16
CA THR A 196 -0.61 -5.02 -29.95
C THR A 196 0.30 -3.80 -30.07
N VAL A 197 -0.25 -2.61 -29.82
CA VAL A 197 0.47 -1.34 -29.73
C VAL A 197 0.33 -0.82 -28.30
N ILE A 198 1.45 -0.42 -27.69
CA ILE A 198 1.49 0.11 -26.32
C ILE A 198 2.08 1.51 -26.38
N ASN A 199 1.29 2.50 -25.99
CA ASN A 199 1.69 3.90 -25.86
C ASN A 199 1.64 4.28 -24.38
N GLN A 200 2.77 4.59 -23.76
CA GLN A 200 2.84 4.85 -22.32
C GLN A 200 3.62 6.13 -22.02
N ASN A 201 3.16 6.86 -21.01
CA ASN A 201 3.89 7.91 -20.30
C ASN A 201 3.89 7.61 -18.79
N GLU A 202 4.29 8.57 -17.95
CA GLU A 202 4.44 8.36 -16.51
C GLU A 202 3.14 7.96 -15.78
N THR A 203 1.99 8.53 -16.16
CA THR A 203 0.71 8.34 -15.45
C THR A 203 -0.37 7.70 -16.31
N PHE A 204 -0.10 7.51 -17.61
CA PHE A 204 -1.07 7.04 -18.59
C PHE A 204 -0.48 5.97 -19.50
N ALA A 205 -1.26 4.92 -19.77
CA ALA A 205 -0.94 3.93 -20.79
C ALA A 205 -2.17 3.62 -21.66
N ASN A 206 -1.97 3.55 -22.97
CA ASN A 206 -2.94 3.11 -23.96
C ASN A 206 -2.44 1.84 -24.65
N ILE A 207 -3.22 0.76 -24.55
CA ILE A 207 -2.89 -0.56 -25.08
C ILE A 207 -3.97 -0.94 -26.10
N ILE A 208 -3.58 -1.10 -27.35
CA ILE A 208 -4.48 -1.38 -28.46
C ILE A 208 -4.10 -2.71 -29.12
N PHE A 209 -5.01 -3.69 -29.10
CA PHE A 209 -4.89 -4.95 -29.85
C PHE A 209 -5.92 -4.98 -30.98
N LYS A 210 -5.46 -4.95 -32.24
CA LYS A 210 -6.31 -4.87 -33.44
C LYS A 210 -5.90 -5.89 -34.50
N PRO A 211 -6.17 -7.20 -34.31
CA PRO A 211 -5.79 -8.22 -35.27
C PRO A 211 -6.69 -8.21 -36.51
N THR A 212 -6.07 -8.28 -37.68
CA THR A 212 -6.75 -8.53 -38.96
C THR A 212 -7.42 -9.92 -38.96
N VAL A 213 -8.41 -10.13 -39.84
CA VAL A 213 -9.07 -11.45 -39.98
C VAL A 213 -8.07 -12.58 -40.25
N VAL A 214 -7.02 -12.30 -41.02
CA VAL A 214 -5.94 -13.26 -41.32
C VAL A 214 -5.15 -13.61 -40.06
N GLN A 215 -4.82 -12.62 -39.23
CA GLN A 215 -4.13 -12.86 -37.95
C GLN A 215 -5.03 -13.59 -36.96
N GLN A 216 -6.31 -13.24 -36.88
CA GLN A 216 -7.28 -13.97 -36.06
C GLN A 216 -7.32 -15.45 -36.46
N ALA A 217 -7.39 -15.75 -37.77
CA ALA A 217 -7.42 -17.13 -38.26
C ALA A 217 -6.11 -17.91 -38.02
N ARG A 218 -4.97 -17.23 -37.92
CA ARG A 218 -3.69 -17.83 -37.52
C ARG A 218 -3.65 -18.18 -36.02
N ILE A 219 -4.26 -17.34 -35.18
CA ILE A 219 -4.36 -17.57 -33.74
C ILE A 219 -5.38 -18.68 -33.45
N ALA A 220 -6.62 -18.51 -33.93
CA ALA A 220 -7.71 -19.43 -33.68
C ALA A 220 -8.79 -19.36 -34.77
N GLN A 221 -8.93 -20.44 -35.55
CA GLN A 221 -9.91 -20.51 -36.64
C GLN A 221 -11.38 -20.47 -36.18
N ASN A 222 -11.65 -20.84 -34.92
CA ASN A 222 -12.98 -20.80 -34.31
C ASN A 222 -13.34 -19.43 -33.70
N GLY A 223 -12.45 -18.44 -33.77
CA GLY A 223 -12.67 -17.12 -33.17
C GLY A 223 -12.52 -17.07 -31.65
N ILE A 224 -11.96 -18.10 -31.00
CA ILE A 224 -11.64 -18.09 -29.58
C ILE A 224 -10.16 -17.73 -29.43
N LEU A 225 -9.85 -16.45 -29.32
CA LEU A 225 -8.46 -15.96 -29.30
C LEU A 225 -7.80 -16.21 -27.93
N GLY A 226 -8.55 -16.06 -26.85
CA GLY A 226 -8.08 -16.32 -25.48
C GLY A 226 -8.25 -15.13 -24.55
N ASP A 227 -7.57 -15.17 -23.41
CA ASP A 227 -7.52 -14.06 -22.46
C ASP A 227 -6.43 -13.06 -22.89
N PHE A 228 -6.81 -11.79 -23.03
CA PHE A 228 -5.89 -10.67 -23.19
C PHE A 228 -5.59 -10.08 -21.81
N ILE A 229 -4.37 -10.30 -21.33
CA ILE A 229 -3.99 -10.03 -19.94
C ILE A 229 -2.95 -8.91 -19.89
N ILE A 230 -3.28 -7.85 -19.14
CA ILE A 230 -2.39 -6.73 -18.85
C ILE A 230 -2.02 -6.81 -17.37
N ARG A 231 -0.73 -6.75 -17.08
CA ARG A 231 -0.20 -6.65 -15.72
C ARG A 231 0.54 -5.35 -15.54
N TYR A 232 0.28 -4.65 -14.45
CA TYR A 232 0.99 -3.41 -14.14
C TYR A 232 1.14 -3.23 -12.62
N ASP A 233 2.01 -2.32 -12.22
CA ASP A 233 2.07 -1.83 -10.83
C ASP A 233 2.28 -0.32 -10.86
N VAL A 234 1.98 0.33 -9.75
CA VAL A 234 2.07 1.79 -9.58
C VAL A 234 3.28 2.19 -8.76
N ASN A 235 3.71 3.45 -8.87
CA ASN A 235 4.69 3.98 -7.92
C ASN A 235 4.04 4.04 -6.54
N ARG A 236 4.66 3.37 -5.58
CA ARG A 236 4.16 3.29 -4.21
C ARG A 236 4.89 4.28 -3.31
N GLU A 237 4.11 5.10 -2.61
CA GLU A 237 4.59 5.97 -1.54
C GLU A 237 5.08 5.12 -0.36
N GLN A 238 6.17 5.53 0.29
CA GLN A 238 6.78 4.79 1.42
C GLN A 238 6.12 5.10 2.78
N SER A 239 5.08 5.94 2.79
CA SER A 239 4.52 6.56 3.98
C SER A 239 3.17 5.93 4.38
N ILE A 240 2.16 6.75 4.60
CA ILE A 240 0.79 6.38 4.96
C ILE A 240 -0.02 5.84 3.79
N GLY A 241 0.53 5.81 2.56
CA GLY A 241 -0.19 5.36 1.36
C GLY A 241 -0.75 6.53 0.53
N ASP A 242 -1.35 6.19 -0.61
CA ASP A 242 -1.92 7.16 -1.55
C ASP A 242 -3.39 7.44 -1.17
N ILE A 243 -3.71 8.70 -0.85
CA ILE A 243 -5.06 9.13 -0.47
C ILE A 243 -5.57 10.13 -1.50
N GLN A 244 -6.66 9.77 -2.17
CA GLN A 244 -7.29 10.57 -3.21
C GLN A 244 -8.66 11.03 -2.75
N VAL A 245 -8.98 12.31 -2.95
CA VAL A 245 -10.25 12.92 -2.55
C VAL A 245 -10.89 13.59 -3.77
N LEU A 246 -12.15 13.25 -4.05
CA LEU A 246 -12.91 13.81 -5.18
C LEU A 246 -14.41 13.92 -4.83
N ASN A 247 -14.96 15.14 -4.96
CA ASN A 247 -16.37 15.47 -4.77
C ASN A 247 -17.02 14.84 -3.52
N GLY A 248 -16.38 14.99 -2.35
CA GLY A 248 -16.93 14.49 -1.09
C GLY A 248 -16.72 13.00 -0.83
N TYR A 249 -15.98 12.30 -1.69
CA TYR A 249 -15.56 10.92 -1.46
C TYR A 249 -14.04 10.82 -1.43
N PHE A 250 -13.52 9.80 -0.75
CA PHE A 250 -12.10 9.49 -0.74
C PHE A 250 -11.83 8.01 -0.95
N VAL A 251 -10.65 7.70 -1.45
CA VAL A 251 -10.06 6.37 -1.46
C VAL A 251 -8.63 6.45 -0.92
N HIS A 252 -8.24 5.45 -0.16
CA HIS A 252 -6.94 5.33 0.48
C HIS A 252 -6.33 3.97 0.13
N TYR A 253 -5.23 3.98 -0.61
CA TYR A 253 -4.44 2.82 -1.01
C TYR A 253 -3.21 2.70 -0.10
N PHE A 254 -3.22 1.72 0.81
CA PHE A 254 -2.14 1.46 1.75
C PHE A 254 -1.38 0.18 1.37
N ALA A 255 -0.17 0.36 0.82
CA ALA A 255 0.72 -0.73 0.41
C ALA A 255 2.20 -0.39 0.68
N PRO A 256 2.62 -0.27 1.95
CA PRO A 256 3.99 0.08 2.28
C PRO A 256 4.99 -0.95 1.73
N LYS A 257 6.18 -0.48 1.36
CA LYS A 257 7.27 -1.27 0.81
C LYS A 257 8.49 -1.26 1.73
N ASP A 258 9.44 -2.14 1.47
CA ASP A 258 10.74 -2.21 2.14
C ASP A 258 10.68 -2.46 3.67
N LEU A 259 9.60 -3.10 4.13
CA LEU A 259 9.43 -3.49 5.54
C LEU A 259 10.06 -4.86 5.81
N PRO A 260 10.68 -5.08 6.99
CA PRO A 260 11.17 -6.38 7.38
C PRO A 260 10.00 -7.36 7.58
N PRO A 261 10.10 -8.60 7.08
CA PRO A 261 8.98 -9.51 7.15
C PRO A 261 8.79 -10.15 8.53
N LEU A 262 7.56 -10.10 9.04
CA LEU A 262 7.12 -10.62 10.34
C LEU A 262 7.29 -12.14 10.44
N PRO A 263 7.88 -12.70 11.51
CA PRO A 263 7.82 -14.14 11.76
C PRO A 263 6.38 -14.67 11.75
N LYS A 264 6.17 -15.86 11.18
CA LYS A 264 4.85 -16.51 11.18
C LYS A 264 4.87 -17.87 11.85
N ASN A 265 3.77 -18.16 12.54
CA ASN A 265 3.43 -19.46 13.12
C ASN A 265 2.38 -20.10 12.22
N VAL A 266 2.77 -21.09 11.41
CA VAL A 266 1.87 -21.69 10.41
C VAL A 266 1.56 -23.16 10.72
N VAL A 267 0.27 -23.52 10.72
CA VAL A 267 -0.15 -24.92 10.80
C VAL A 267 -0.81 -25.33 9.50
N PHE A 268 -0.22 -26.31 8.83
CA PHE A 268 -0.79 -26.93 7.63
C PHE A 268 -1.74 -28.05 8.04
N VAL A 269 -3.02 -27.91 7.72
CA VAL A 269 -4.08 -28.88 8.07
C VAL A 269 -4.57 -29.52 6.79
N LEU A 270 -4.25 -30.81 6.63
CA LEU A 270 -4.30 -31.52 5.36
C LEU A 270 -5.28 -32.68 5.43
N ASP A 271 -6.26 -32.67 4.54
CA ASP A 271 -7.18 -33.78 4.39
C ASP A 271 -6.48 -35.01 3.83
N SER A 272 -6.68 -36.13 4.50
CA SER A 272 -6.20 -37.46 4.15
C SER A 272 -7.35 -38.47 4.20
N SER A 273 -8.57 -38.03 3.94
CA SER A 273 -9.75 -38.89 3.75
C SER A 273 -9.60 -39.76 2.50
N ALA A 274 -10.48 -40.76 2.37
CA ALA A 274 -10.43 -41.69 1.24
C ALA A 274 -10.67 -41.01 -0.13
N SER A 275 -11.34 -39.85 -0.19
CA SER A 275 -11.57 -39.11 -1.44
C SER A 275 -10.30 -38.51 -2.04
N MET A 276 -9.28 -38.27 -1.21
CA MET A 276 -8.00 -37.70 -1.62
C MET A 276 -7.10 -38.69 -2.40
N VAL A 277 -7.52 -39.95 -2.58
CA VAL A 277 -6.77 -40.97 -3.33
C VAL A 277 -6.37 -40.48 -4.72
N GLY A 278 -5.15 -40.83 -5.15
CA GLY A 278 -4.68 -40.58 -6.51
C GLY A 278 -3.95 -39.25 -6.68
N THR A 279 -4.33 -38.49 -7.71
CA THR A 279 -3.62 -37.28 -8.14
C THR A 279 -3.72 -36.15 -7.13
N LYS A 280 -4.88 -35.97 -6.48
CA LYS A 280 -5.14 -34.92 -5.48
C LYS A 280 -4.13 -34.92 -4.34
N LEU A 281 -4.00 -36.05 -3.64
CA LEU A 281 -3.04 -36.16 -2.55
C LEU A 281 -1.60 -36.05 -3.05
N ARG A 282 -1.27 -36.64 -4.20
CA ARG A 282 0.09 -36.54 -4.76
C ARG A 282 0.48 -35.08 -5.03
N GLN A 283 -0.34 -34.34 -5.76
CA GLN A 283 -0.11 -32.92 -6.06
C GLN A 283 -0.07 -32.06 -4.78
N THR A 284 -0.93 -32.36 -3.80
CA THR A 284 -0.90 -31.70 -2.49
C THR A 284 0.43 -31.92 -1.77
N LYS A 285 0.95 -33.15 -1.76
CA LYS A 285 2.25 -33.47 -1.16
C LYS A 285 3.39 -32.73 -1.87
N ASP A 286 3.40 -32.74 -3.20
CA ASP A 286 4.45 -32.09 -4.01
C ASP A 286 4.45 -30.56 -3.80
N ALA A 287 3.27 -29.94 -3.75
CA ALA A 287 3.14 -28.51 -3.44
C ALA A 287 3.67 -28.19 -2.04
N LEU A 288 3.32 -29.00 -1.04
CA LEU A 288 3.80 -28.79 0.32
C LEU A 288 5.31 -29.00 0.47
N PHE A 289 5.92 -29.90 -0.31
CA PHE A 289 7.38 -30.04 -0.31
C PHE A 289 8.08 -28.77 -0.78
N THR A 290 7.45 -28.03 -1.70
CA THR A 290 7.91 -26.72 -2.17
C THR A 290 7.67 -25.67 -1.09
N ILE A 291 6.44 -25.56 -0.59
CA ILE A 291 6.04 -24.60 0.46
C ILE A 291 6.90 -24.72 1.72
N LEU A 292 7.21 -25.93 2.18
CA LEU A 292 8.07 -26.17 3.35
C LEU A 292 9.51 -25.70 3.12
N HIS A 293 10.00 -25.73 1.88
CA HIS A 293 11.33 -25.22 1.54
C HIS A 293 11.38 -23.69 1.64
N ASP A 294 10.27 -23.01 1.33
CA ASP A 294 10.17 -21.55 1.34
C ASP A 294 9.87 -20.93 2.73
N LEU A 295 9.78 -21.76 3.77
CA LEU A 295 9.67 -21.29 5.15
C LEU A 295 11.00 -20.66 5.59
N ARG A 296 10.92 -19.52 6.30
CA ARG A 296 12.12 -18.82 6.78
C ARG A 296 12.59 -19.39 8.11
N PRO A 297 13.88 -19.30 8.45
CA PRO A 297 14.41 -19.79 9.73
C PRO A 297 13.72 -19.20 10.98
N GLN A 298 13.20 -17.98 10.88
CA GLN A 298 12.48 -17.29 11.96
C GLN A 298 11.03 -17.79 12.11
N ASP A 299 10.50 -18.52 11.12
CA ASP A 299 9.14 -19.04 11.16
C ASP A 299 9.06 -20.29 12.07
N ARG A 300 7.83 -20.61 12.46
CA ARG A 300 7.48 -21.82 13.20
C ARG A 300 6.39 -22.55 12.45
N PHE A 301 6.44 -23.88 12.43
CA PHE A 301 5.42 -24.65 11.72
C PHE A 301 5.04 -25.96 12.39
N SER A 302 3.85 -26.46 12.04
CA SER A 302 3.43 -27.85 12.33
C SER A 302 2.52 -28.35 11.20
N ILE A 303 2.34 -29.66 11.14
CA ILE A 303 1.56 -30.34 10.11
C ILE A 303 0.56 -31.26 10.80
N ILE A 304 -0.70 -31.16 10.40
CA ILE A 304 -1.79 -32.01 10.86
C ILE A 304 -2.38 -32.72 9.64
N GLY A 305 -2.34 -34.05 9.63
CA GLY A 305 -3.14 -34.85 8.72
C GLY A 305 -4.45 -35.24 9.40
N PHE A 306 -5.59 -35.03 8.75
CA PHE A 306 -6.89 -35.40 9.31
C PHE A 306 -7.71 -36.26 8.36
N SER A 307 -8.51 -37.14 8.96
CA SER A 307 -9.54 -37.92 8.30
C SER A 307 -10.65 -38.26 9.31
N ASN A 308 -10.95 -39.53 9.56
CA ASN A 308 -11.67 -39.97 10.77
C ASN A 308 -10.79 -39.97 12.02
N ARG A 309 -9.47 -39.81 11.85
CA ARG A 309 -8.50 -39.61 12.93
C ARG A 309 -7.67 -38.37 12.64
N ILE A 310 -7.32 -37.63 13.69
CA ILE A 310 -6.46 -36.45 13.58
C ILE A 310 -5.06 -36.84 14.04
N LYS A 311 -4.11 -36.83 13.11
CA LYS A 311 -2.69 -37.09 13.37
C LYS A 311 -1.95 -35.77 13.34
N VAL A 312 -1.25 -35.47 14.44
CA VAL A 312 -0.40 -34.28 14.55
C VAL A 312 1.04 -34.75 14.44
N TRP A 313 1.86 -34.11 13.60
CA TRP A 313 3.27 -34.47 13.44
C TRP A 313 4.08 -34.32 14.75
N LYS A 314 3.94 -33.15 15.39
CA LYS A 314 4.56 -32.80 16.68
C LYS A 314 3.56 -32.01 17.52
N ASP A 315 3.56 -32.22 18.83
CA ASP A 315 2.59 -31.64 19.79
C ASP A 315 2.84 -30.17 20.15
N HIS A 316 3.86 -29.55 19.53
CA HIS A 316 4.23 -28.15 19.62
C HIS A 316 4.69 -27.64 18.24
N LEU A 317 4.82 -26.32 18.08
CA LEU A 317 5.36 -25.73 16.85
C LEU A 317 6.87 -25.89 16.79
N ILE A 318 7.38 -26.22 15.61
CA ILE A 318 8.79 -26.53 15.36
C ILE A 318 9.48 -25.36 14.66
N SER A 319 10.71 -25.08 15.08
CA SER A 319 11.64 -24.16 14.41
C SER A 319 11.99 -24.64 13.02
N VAL A 320 12.04 -23.74 12.04
CA VAL A 320 12.44 -24.09 10.68
C VAL A 320 13.97 -24.30 10.63
N THR A 321 14.37 -25.57 10.53
CA THR A 321 15.75 -26.01 10.29
C THR A 321 15.80 -27.00 9.11
N PRO A 322 16.96 -27.20 8.45
CA PRO A 322 17.08 -28.21 7.39
C PRO A 322 16.60 -29.60 7.83
N ASP A 323 16.91 -29.98 9.07
CA ASP A 323 16.46 -31.25 9.66
C ASP A 323 14.95 -31.30 9.87
N SER A 324 14.35 -30.26 10.46
CA SER A 324 12.90 -30.24 10.66
C SER A 324 12.14 -30.24 9.33
N ILE A 325 12.65 -29.55 8.30
CA ILE A 325 12.05 -29.55 6.97
C ILE A 325 12.10 -30.95 6.36
N ARG A 326 13.24 -31.64 6.43
CA ARG A 326 13.37 -33.03 5.98
C ARG A 326 12.39 -33.94 6.72
N ASP A 327 12.34 -33.86 8.05
CA ASP A 327 11.48 -34.71 8.87
C ASP A 327 9.98 -34.43 8.61
N GLY A 328 9.61 -33.16 8.37
CA GLY A 328 8.26 -32.76 7.96
C GLY A 328 7.88 -33.32 6.58
N LYS A 329 8.81 -33.30 5.61
CA LYS A 329 8.62 -33.93 4.29
C LYS A 329 8.43 -35.43 4.41
N VAL A 330 9.20 -36.11 5.27
CA VAL A 330 9.03 -37.54 5.56
C VAL A 330 7.65 -37.81 6.14
N TYR A 331 7.18 -36.98 7.08
CA TYR A 331 5.83 -37.12 7.65
C TYR A 331 4.72 -37.00 6.58
N ILE A 332 4.80 -35.98 5.71
CA ILE A 332 3.87 -35.77 4.60
C ILE A 332 3.92 -36.94 3.61
N HIS A 333 5.11 -37.42 3.26
CA HIS A 333 5.28 -38.55 2.33
C HIS A 333 4.50 -39.79 2.80
N HIS A 334 4.53 -40.09 4.09
CA HIS A 334 3.86 -41.26 4.70
C HIS A 334 2.37 -41.05 5.00
N MET A 335 1.78 -39.90 4.66
CA MET A 335 0.34 -39.72 4.75
C MET A 335 -0.37 -40.63 3.73
N SER A 336 -1.33 -41.41 4.19
CA SER A 336 -2.12 -42.29 3.33
C SER A 336 -3.60 -41.95 3.48
N PRO A 337 -4.35 -41.90 2.36
CA PRO A 337 -5.76 -41.55 2.36
C PRO A 337 -6.58 -42.67 3.01
N THR A 338 -7.36 -42.36 4.04
CA THR A 338 -8.15 -43.33 4.82
C THR A 338 -9.36 -42.69 5.48
N GLY A 339 -10.49 -43.39 5.59
CA GLY A 339 -11.62 -42.96 6.42
C GLY A 339 -12.40 -41.74 5.89
N GLY A 340 -13.13 -41.09 6.80
CA GLY A 340 -13.96 -39.89 6.55
C GLY A 340 -13.22 -38.57 6.83
N THR A 341 -13.96 -37.52 7.17
CA THR A 341 -13.47 -36.13 7.19
C THR A 341 -13.97 -35.39 8.45
N ASP A 342 -13.09 -35.21 9.45
CA ASP A 342 -13.36 -34.44 10.69
C ASP A 342 -12.75 -33.03 10.65
N ILE A 343 -13.45 -32.11 9.97
CA ILE A 343 -13.03 -30.71 9.81
C ILE A 343 -12.96 -29.99 11.16
N ASN A 344 -13.99 -30.14 12.00
CA ASN A 344 -14.09 -29.45 13.28
C ASN A 344 -12.94 -29.83 14.21
N GLY A 345 -12.71 -31.13 14.41
CA GLY A 345 -11.65 -31.60 15.29
C GLY A 345 -10.27 -31.16 14.81
N ALA A 346 -10.03 -31.17 13.49
CA ALA A 346 -8.76 -30.73 12.90
C ALA A 346 -8.49 -29.24 13.16
N LEU A 347 -9.47 -28.36 12.89
CA LEU A 347 -9.37 -26.92 13.16
C LEU A 347 -9.15 -26.64 14.65
N GLN A 348 -9.93 -27.28 15.53
CA GLN A 348 -9.78 -27.16 16.97
C GLN A 348 -8.39 -27.60 17.46
N ARG A 349 -7.79 -28.62 16.82
CA ARG A 349 -6.43 -29.07 17.19
C ARG A 349 -5.37 -28.08 16.71
N ALA A 350 -5.50 -27.55 15.50
CA ALA A 350 -4.59 -26.57 14.92
C ALA A 350 -4.58 -25.27 15.74
N ILE A 351 -5.76 -24.71 16.04
CA ILE A 351 -5.92 -23.50 16.84
C ILE A 351 -5.32 -23.69 18.24
N ARG A 352 -5.56 -24.85 18.87
CA ARG A 352 -4.96 -25.15 20.17
C ARG A 352 -3.43 -25.19 20.15
N LEU A 353 -2.79 -25.66 19.07
CA LEU A 353 -1.33 -25.62 18.95
C LEU A 353 -0.81 -24.18 18.87
N LEU A 354 -1.46 -23.35 18.05
CA LEU A 354 -1.11 -21.94 17.89
C LEU A 354 -1.30 -21.17 19.20
N ASN A 355 -2.47 -21.28 19.84
CA ASN A 355 -2.77 -20.59 21.10
C ASN A 355 -1.82 -21.01 22.23
N LYS A 356 -1.45 -22.31 22.30
CA LYS A 356 -0.46 -22.77 23.28
C LYS A 356 0.90 -22.11 23.06
N TYR A 357 1.35 -21.97 21.82
CA TYR A 357 2.62 -21.30 21.53
C TYR A 357 2.55 -19.82 21.91
N VAL A 358 1.52 -19.11 21.46
CA VAL A 358 1.34 -17.67 21.75
C VAL A 358 1.28 -17.41 23.25
N ALA A 359 0.63 -18.26 24.04
CA ALA A 359 0.54 -18.11 25.49
C ALA A 359 1.88 -18.28 26.24
N HIS A 360 2.86 -18.99 25.66
CA HIS A 360 4.17 -19.22 26.26
C HIS A 360 5.28 -18.32 25.69
N SER A 361 4.98 -17.58 24.60
CA SER A 361 5.90 -16.62 24.00
C SER A 361 5.87 -15.28 24.75
N GLY A 362 7.03 -14.70 25.02
CA GLY A 362 7.13 -13.39 25.68
C GLY A 362 6.60 -12.25 24.79
N ILE A 363 6.25 -11.12 25.42
CA ILE A 363 5.73 -9.89 24.76
C ILE A 363 6.66 -9.37 23.63
N GLY A 364 7.93 -9.81 23.61
CA GLY A 364 8.94 -9.42 22.62
C GLY A 364 8.92 -10.16 21.27
N ASP A 365 8.24 -11.31 21.14
CA ASP A 365 8.20 -12.11 19.91
C ASP A 365 6.88 -11.89 19.14
N ARG A 366 6.79 -10.75 18.43
CA ARG A 366 5.64 -10.48 17.56
C ARG A 366 5.67 -11.41 16.35
N SER A 367 4.63 -12.23 16.25
CA SER A 367 4.45 -13.19 15.16
C SER A 367 2.98 -13.28 14.78
N VAL A 368 2.71 -13.64 13.53
CA VAL A 368 1.34 -13.84 13.04
C VAL A 368 1.00 -15.32 13.01
N SER A 369 -0.20 -15.69 13.45
CA SER A 369 -0.64 -17.09 13.51
C SER A 369 -1.59 -17.42 12.36
N LEU A 370 -1.21 -18.39 11.53
CA LEU A 370 -1.91 -18.74 10.30
C LEU A 370 -2.24 -20.25 10.27
N ILE A 371 -3.42 -20.58 9.76
CA ILE A 371 -3.80 -21.95 9.41
C ILE A 371 -3.99 -22.00 7.90
N VAL A 372 -3.34 -22.96 7.24
CA VAL A 372 -3.63 -23.31 5.85
C VAL A 372 -4.38 -24.64 5.87
N PHE A 373 -5.68 -24.58 5.63
CA PHE A 373 -6.62 -25.70 5.70
C PHE A 373 -6.98 -26.19 4.30
N LEU A 374 -6.79 -27.46 4.02
CA LEU A 374 -6.99 -28.05 2.69
C LEU A 374 -7.87 -29.30 2.78
N THR A 375 -8.93 -29.36 1.95
CA THR A 375 -9.88 -30.48 1.89
C THR A 375 -10.48 -30.63 0.49
N ASP A 376 -10.89 -31.84 0.13
CA ASP A 376 -11.66 -32.13 -1.09
C ASP A 376 -13.12 -32.54 -0.81
N GLY A 377 -13.54 -32.48 0.45
CA GLY A 377 -14.79 -33.10 0.89
C GLY A 377 -15.59 -32.28 1.91
N LYS A 378 -16.73 -32.84 2.30
CA LYS A 378 -17.64 -32.30 3.32
C LYS A 378 -17.32 -32.93 4.68
N PRO A 379 -17.65 -32.28 5.80
CA PRO A 379 -17.50 -32.91 7.11
C PRO A 379 -18.40 -34.15 7.22
N THR A 380 -17.83 -35.30 7.54
CA THR A 380 -18.53 -36.60 7.64
C THR A 380 -18.31 -37.30 8.99
N VAL A 381 -17.30 -36.87 9.75
CA VAL A 381 -16.94 -37.43 11.06
C VAL A 381 -16.85 -36.29 12.07
N GLY A 382 -17.20 -36.57 13.33
CA GLY A 382 -17.21 -35.56 14.38
C GLY A 382 -18.42 -34.63 14.27
N GLU A 383 -18.20 -33.33 14.42
CA GLU A 383 -19.24 -32.32 14.22
C GLU A 383 -19.39 -32.01 12.73
N THR A 384 -20.59 -32.22 12.18
CA THR A 384 -20.92 -32.05 10.77
C THR A 384 -21.85 -30.87 10.50
N HIS A 385 -22.44 -30.26 11.54
CA HIS A 385 -23.31 -29.11 11.39
C HIS A 385 -22.49 -27.83 11.15
N THR A 386 -22.58 -27.27 9.94
CA THR A 386 -21.86 -26.06 9.48
C THR A 386 -21.82 -24.94 10.54
N LEU A 387 -22.97 -24.54 11.10
CA LEU A 387 -23.04 -23.44 12.08
C LEU A 387 -22.27 -23.73 13.37
N LYS A 388 -22.28 -24.98 13.84
CA LYS A 388 -21.50 -25.36 15.03
C LYS A 388 -20.01 -25.36 14.75
N ILE A 389 -19.59 -25.82 13.57
CA ILE A 389 -18.18 -25.78 13.14
C ILE A 389 -17.68 -24.33 13.11
N LEU A 390 -18.46 -23.42 12.53
CA LEU A 390 -18.15 -21.98 12.48
C LEU A 390 -18.02 -21.39 13.89
N ASN A 391 -19.02 -21.59 14.75
CA ASN A 391 -19.00 -21.07 16.12
C ASN A 391 -17.83 -21.62 16.94
N ASN A 392 -17.63 -22.94 16.93
CA ASN A 392 -16.51 -23.57 17.63
C ASN A 392 -15.17 -22.97 17.18
N THR A 393 -15.00 -22.78 15.86
CA THR A 393 -13.77 -22.22 15.28
C THR A 393 -13.56 -20.77 15.70
N ARG A 394 -14.61 -19.95 15.61
CA ARG A 394 -14.59 -18.53 16.01
C ARG A 394 -14.22 -18.37 17.49
N GLU A 395 -14.85 -19.14 18.38
CA GLU A 395 -14.58 -19.13 19.82
C GLU A 395 -13.15 -19.59 20.16
N ALA A 396 -12.63 -20.58 19.43
CA ALA A 396 -11.28 -21.07 19.64
C ALA A 396 -10.23 -20.08 19.12
N ALA A 397 -10.44 -19.48 17.95
CA ALA A 397 -9.48 -18.59 17.29
C ALA A 397 -9.38 -17.22 17.96
N ARG A 398 -10.48 -16.72 18.55
CA ARG A 398 -10.54 -15.42 19.28
C ARG A 398 -9.98 -14.22 18.49
N GLY A 399 -10.07 -14.27 17.16
CA GLY A 399 -9.51 -13.24 16.28
C GLY A 399 -7.98 -13.19 16.21
N GLN A 400 -7.27 -14.16 16.81
CA GLN A 400 -5.80 -14.21 16.85
C GLN A 400 -5.19 -15.11 15.79
N VAL A 401 -6.01 -15.91 15.11
CA VAL A 401 -5.57 -16.88 14.10
C VAL A 401 -6.28 -16.61 12.79
N CYS A 402 -5.52 -16.40 11.71
CA CYS A 402 -6.12 -16.31 10.38
C CYS A 402 -6.21 -17.68 9.71
N ILE A 403 -7.37 -18.01 9.16
CA ILE A 403 -7.64 -19.31 8.55
C ILE A 403 -7.82 -19.14 7.06
N PHE A 404 -6.89 -19.72 6.30
CA PHE A 404 -6.90 -19.75 4.84
C PHE A 404 -7.36 -21.13 4.40
N THR A 405 -8.44 -21.21 3.63
CA THR A 405 -9.01 -22.49 3.21
C THR A 405 -8.82 -22.74 1.73
N ILE A 406 -8.58 -24.00 1.38
CA ILE A 406 -8.40 -24.44 0.01
C ILE A 406 -9.29 -25.65 -0.24
N GLY A 407 -10.27 -25.48 -1.13
CA GLY A 407 -11.16 -26.56 -1.56
C GLY A 407 -10.70 -27.15 -2.87
N ILE A 408 -10.38 -28.45 -2.88
CA ILE A 408 -10.00 -29.20 -4.09
C ILE A 408 -11.25 -29.85 -4.69
N GLY A 409 -11.49 -29.65 -5.99
CA GLY A 409 -12.60 -30.24 -6.70
C GLY A 409 -13.96 -29.61 -6.38
N ASN A 410 -15.02 -30.30 -6.80
CA ASN A 410 -16.40 -29.79 -6.73
C ASN A 410 -17.21 -30.42 -5.58
N ASP A 411 -16.68 -31.43 -4.90
CA ASP A 411 -17.38 -32.16 -3.83
C ASP A 411 -17.26 -31.50 -2.45
N VAL A 412 -16.49 -30.43 -2.35
CA VAL A 412 -16.27 -29.64 -1.13
C VAL A 412 -17.48 -28.76 -0.77
N ASP A 413 -17.73 -28.58 0.54
CA ASP A 413 -18.65 -27.52 1.01
C ASP A 413 -17.96 -26.16 0.95
N PHE A 414 -17.92 -25.56 -0.24
CA PHE A 414 -17.23 -24.29 -0.45
C PHE A 414 -17.82 -23.14 0.40
N ARG A 415 -19.12 -23.17 0.70
CA ARG A 415 -19.76 -22.14 1.54
C ARG A 415 -19.27 -22.21 2.98
N LEU A 416 -19.10 -23.42 3.52
CA LEU A 416 -18.47 -23.60 4.83
C LEU A 416 -17.04 -23.05 4.84
N LEU A 417 -16.23 -23.36 3.82
CA LEU A 417 -14.84 -22.90 3.72
C LEU A 417 -14.74 -21.38 3.60
N GLU A 418 -15.59 -20.78 2.79
CA GLU A 418 -15.68 -19.32 2.60
C GLU A 418 -16.03 -18.63 3.91
N LYS A 419 -17.08 -19.08 4.61
CA LYS A 419 -17.44 -18.53 5.93
C LYS A 419 -16.32 -18.70 6.95
N LEU A 420 -15.68 -19.87 7.02
CA LEU A 420 -14.56 -20.12 7.95
C LEU A 420 -13.42 -19.12 7.76
N SER A 421 -13.07 -18.80 6.52
CA SER A 421 -11.95 -17.89 6.22
C SER A 421 -12.34 -16.44 6.46
N LEU A 422 -13.53 -16.05 6.00
CA LEU A 422 -14.05 -14.68 6.15
C LEU A 422 -14.18 -14.27 7.62
N GLU A 423 -14.65 -15.18 8.49
CA GLU A 423 -14.80 -14.93 9.93
C GLU A 423 -13.46 -14.90 10.68
N ASN A 424 -12.41 -15.47 10.08
CA ASN A 424 -11.09 -15.61 10.69
C ASN A 424 -10.01 -15.01 9.78
N CYS A 425 -10.23 -13.78 9.28
CA CYS A 425 -9.25 -12.93 8.60
C CYS A 425 -8.46 -13.54 7.42
N GLY A 426 -8.92 -14.65 6.85
CA GLY A 426 -8.30 -15.32 5.71
C GLY A 426 -9.15 -15.26 4.45
N LEU A 427 -8.69 -15.98 3.44
CA LEU A 427 -9.35 -16.11 2.14
C LEU A 427 -9.52 -17.59 1.78
N THR A 428 -10.50 -17.86 0.93
CA THR A 428 -10.77 -19.19 0.38
C THR A 428 -10.32 -19.27 -1.07
N ARG A 429 -9.70 -20.39 -1.46
CA ARG A 429 -9.38 -20.71 -2.85
C ARG A 429 -10.05 -22.00 -3.28
N ARG A 430 -10.60 -22.02 -4.49
CA ARG A 430 -10.99 -23.27 -5.16
C ARG A 430 -9.85 -23.72 -6.07
N VAL A 431 -9.56 -25.01 -6.07
CA VAL A 431 -8.55 -25.65 -6.92
C VAL A 431 -9.24 -26.75 -7.72
N HIS A 432 -9.13 -26.70 -9.04
CA HIS A 432 -9.77 -27.67 -9.93
C HIS A 432 -8.90 -28.92 -10.13
N GLU A 433 -9.53 -30.10 -10.14
CA GLU A 433 -8.81 -31.40 -10.22
C GLU A 433 -8.13 -31.64 -11.58
N GLU A 434 -8.67 -31.06 -12.66
CA GLU A 434 -8.16 -31.22 -14.03
C GLU A 434 -6.94 -30.33 -14.32
N GLU A 435 -6.67 -29.37 -13.45
CA GLU A 435 -5.58 -28.41 -13.59
C GLU A 435 -4.34 -28.84 -12.79
N ASP A 436 -3.23 -28.10 -12.93
CA ASP A 436 -2.09 -28.26 -12.04
C ASP A 436 -2.40 -27.68 -10.65
N ALA A 437 -3.12 -28.48 -9.86
CA ALA A 437 -3.49 -28.17 -8.48
C ALA A 437 -2.26 -27.80 -7.64
N GLY A 438 -1.10 -28.41 -7.92
CA GLY A 438 0.14 -28.11 -7.20
C GLY A 438 0.59 -26.67 -7.39
N SER A 439 0.62 -26.19 -8.64
CA SER A 439 0.96 -24.79 -8.95
C SER A 439 -0.03 -23.79 -8.36
N GLN A 440 -1.33 -24.11 -8.32
CA GLN A 440 -2.33 -23.23 -7.69
C GLN A 440 -2.16 -23.12 -6.18
N LEU A 441 -1.81 -24.22 -5.52
CA LEU A 441 -1.50 -24.24 -4.08
C LEU A 441 -0.26 -23.40 -3.76
N ILE A 442 0.79 -23.53 -4.56
CA ILE A 442 2.02 -22.73 -4.41
C ILE A 442 1.70 -21.25 -4.62
N GLY A 443 1.01 -20.89 -5.70
CA GLY A 443 0.64 -19.51 -5.98
C GLY A 443 -0.24 -18.88 -4.90
N PHE A 444 -1.17 -19.65 -4.32
CA PHE A 444 -1.95 -19.19 -3.17
C PHE A 444 -1.07 -18.96 -1.92
N TYR A 445 -0.16 -19.89 -1.63
CA TYR A 445 0.76 -19.71 -0.50
C TYR A 445 1.66 -18.49 -0.69
N ASP A 446 2.14 -18.22 -1.91
CA ASP A 446 2.95 -17.05 -2.23
C ASP A 446 2.24 -15.72 -1.90
N GLU A 447 0.91 -15.64 -2.03
CA GLU A 447 0.11 -14.47 -1.65
C GLU A 447 0.19 -14.18 -0.13
N ILE A 448 0.35 -15.23 0.70
CA ILE A 448 0.32 -15.15 2.18
C ILE A 448 1.66 -15.47 2.85
N ARG A 449 2.69 -15.79 2.06
CA ARG A 449 3.99 -16.29 2.52
C ARG A 449 4.73 -15.31 3.42
N THR A 450 4.59 -14.01 3.15
CA THR A 450 5.43 -12.96 3.73
C THR A 450 4.57 -11.86 4.36
N PRO A 451 4.11 -12.02 5.61
CA PRO A 451 3.45 -10.95 6.36
C PRO A 451 4.46 -9.84 6.69
N LEU A 452 4.05 -8.58 6.59
CA LEU A 452 4.90 -7.40 6.84
C LEU A 452 4.41 -6.57 8.03
N LEU A 453 3.10 -6.45 8.21
CA LEU A 453 2.47 -5.76 9.34
C LEU A 453 1.35 -6.59 9.94
N SER A 454 1.11 -6.41 11.24
CA SER A 454 -0.06 -6.90 11.97
C SER A 454 -0.79 -5.76 12.67
N ASP A 455 -2.04 -6.00 13.09
CA ASP A 455 -2.85 -5.06 13.88
C ASP A 455 -2.98 -3.67 13.23
N ILE A 456 -3.19 -3.63 11.92
CA ILE A 456 -3.32 -2.38 11.18
C ILE A 456 -4.68 -1.75 11.47
N ARG A 457 -4.68 -0.51 11.97
CA ARG A 457 -5.88 0.32 12.13
C ARG A 457 -5.69 1.64 11.41
N ILE A 458 -6.72 2.06 10.70
CA ILE A 458 -6.70 3.29 9.92
C ILE A 458 -7.85 4.17 10.39
N ASP A 459 -7.51 5.18 11.16
CA ASP A 459 -8.46 6.04 11.83
C ASP A 459 -8.74 7.29 10.99
N TYR A 460 -10.03 7.50 10.74
CA TYR A 460 -10.57 8.72 10.14
C TYR A 460 -11.47 9.41 11.17
N PRO A 461 -11.30 10.72 11.42
CA PRO A 461 -12.11 11.43 12.40
C PRO A 461 -13.61 11.34 12.09
N PRO A 462 -14.48 10.95 13.05
CA PRO A 462 -15.93 10.93 12.85
C PRO A 462 -16.52 12.31 12.51
N SER A 463 -15.82 13.39 12.84
CA SER A 463 -16.19 14.75 12.45
C SER A 463 -16.04 15.02 10.95
N SER A 464 -15.25 14.20 10.25
CA SER A 464 -14.84 14.42 8.85
C SER A 464 -15.39 13.35 7.89
N VAL A 465 -15.66 12.14 8.39
CA VAL A 465 -16.11 11.00 7.58
C VAL A 465 -17.45 10.48 8.08
N VAL A 466 -18.45 10.45 7.20
CA VAL A 466 -19.79 9.92 7.46
C VAL A 466 -19.77 8.39 7.48
N GLN A 467 -19.07 7.81 6.51
CA GLN A 467 -18.97 6.37 6.34
C GLN A 467 -17.64 6.03 5.69
N ALA A 468 -16.93 5.04 6.24
CA ALA A 468 -15.80 4.39 5.60
C ALA A 468 -16.08 2.88 5.50
N THR A 469 -15.44 2.23 4.53
CA THR A 469 -15.33 0.77 4.50
C THR A 469 -14.42 0.28 5.63
N LYS A 470 -14.26 -1.04 5.77
CA LYS A 470 -13.38 -1.69 6.77
C LYS A 470 -12.06 -0.93 6.99
N THR A 471 -11.75 -0.62 8.25
CA THR A 471 -10.54 0.12 8.68
C THR A 471 -9.59 -0.68 9.56
N LEU A 472 -9.95 -1.91 9.92
CA LEU A 472 -9.18 -2.81 10.78
C LEU A 472 -8.72 -4.02 9.98
N PHE A 473 -7.41 -4.22 9.86
CA PHE A 473 -6.81 -5.30 9.09
C PHE A 473 -5.81 -6.08 9.96
N PRO A 474 -6.06 -7.38 10.23
CA PRO A 474 -5.19 -8.16 11.09
C PRO A 474 -3.78 -8.34 10.55
N ASN A 475 -3.64 -8.46 9.23
CA ASN A 475 -2.36 -8.68 8.56
C ASN A 475 -2.30 -7.91 7.24
N TYR A 476 -1.08 -7.50 6.87
CA TYR A 476 -0.73 -7.03 5.54
C TYR A 476 0.42 -7.89 5.00
N PHE A 477 0.22 -8.48 3.82
CA PHE A 477 1.18 -9.38 3.18
C PHE A 477 1.94 -8.66 2.06
N ASN A 478 3.22 -9.02 1.88
CA ASN A 478 4.03 -8.47 0.81
C ASN A 478 3.39 -8.74 -0.55
N GLY A 479 3.32 -7.72 -1.39
CA GLY A 479 2.69 -7.81 -2.71
C GLY A 479 1.17 -7.67 -2.71
N SER A 480 0.52 -7.50 -1.55
CA SER A 480 -0.89 -7.12 -1.44
C SER A 480 -1.08 -5.59 -1.35
N GLU A 481 -2.32 -5.14 -1.18
CA GLU A 481 -2.70 -3.75 -0.92
C GLU A 481 -3.97 -3.73 -0.05
N ILE A 482 -4.05 -2.75 0.85
CA ILE A 482 -5.26 -2.43 1.61
C ILE A 482 -5.92 -1.23 0.94
N ILE A 483 -7.21 -1.33 0.62
CA ILE A 483 -7.99 -0.25 -0.01
C ILE A 483 -9.17 0.09 0.89
N ILE A 484 -9.26 1.38 1.25
CA ILE A 484 -10.36 1.92 2.04
C ILE A 484 -11.02 3.01 1.23
N ALA A 485 -12.34 3.02 1.18
CA ALA A 485 -13.09 4.11 0.58
C ALA A 485 -14.06 4.70 1.60
N GLY A 486 -14.35 5.99 1.49
CA GLY A 486 -15.31 6.63 2.36
C GLY A 486 -15.96 7.87 1.78
N LYS A 487 -17.03 8.27 2.45
CA LYS A 487 -17.81 9.48 2.18
C LYS A 487 -17.54 10.51 3.27
N LEU A 488 -17.09 11.69 2.86
CA LEU A 488 -16.85 12.84 3.72
C LEU A 488 -18.18 13.48 4.15
N VAL A 489 -18.12 14.28 5.21
CA VAL A 489 -19.23 15.15 5.62
C VAL A 489 -19.35 16.32 4.62
N ASP A 490 -20.56 16.76 4.27
CA ASP A 490 -20.84 17.91 3.35
C ASP A 490 -20.38 19.29 3.88
N ARG A 491 -19.52 19.31 4.90
CA ARG A 491 -18.94 20.54 5.47
C ARG A 491 -17.70 20.93 4.69
N LYS A 492 -17.38 22.24 4.68
CA LYS A 492 -16.10 22.77 4.19
C LYS A 492 -14.97 22.26 5.08
N LEU A 493 -14.48 21.08 4.76
CA LEU A 493 -13.25 20.52 5.30
C LEU A 493 -12.10 21.04 4.44
N ASP A 494 -11.10 21.65 5.05
CA ASP A 494 -9.87 22.04 4.36
C ASP A 494 -8.92 20.84 4.24
N HIS A 495 -8.90 19.98 5.26
CA HIS A 495 -8.04 18.81 5.35
C HIS A 495 -8.77 17.58 5.94
N LEU A 496 -8.42 16.40 5.45
CA LEU A 496 -8.75 15.10 6.02
C LEU A 496 -7.54 14.58 6.81
N HIS A 497 -7.67 14.54 8.14
CA HIS A 497 -6.67 13.93 9.00
C HIS A 497 -6.77 12.41 8.92
N VAL A 498 -5.64 11.72 8.73
CA VAL A 498 -5.58 10.25 8.69
C VAL A 498 -4.47 9.76 9.60
N GLU A 499 -4.78 8.78 10.43
CA GLU A 499 -3.83 8.11 11.32
C GLU A 499 -3.80 6.61 11.02
N VAL A 500 -2.61 6.06 10.76
CA VAL A 500 -2.40 4.62 10.59
C VAL A 500 -1.56 4.12 11.75
N THR A 501 -2.10 3.14 12.47
CA THR A 501 -1.38 2.40 13.51
C THR A 501 -1.15 0.96 13.05
N ALA A 502 0.05 0.44 13.25
CA ALA A 502 0.39 -0.93 12.86
C ALA A 502 1.55 -1.48 13.70
N SER A 503 1.67 -2.80 13.78
CA SER A 503 2.78 -3.49 14.44
C SER A 503 3.66 -4.20 13.41
N ASN A 504 4.98 -4.12 13.59
CA ASN A 504 5.95 -4.96 12.88
C ASN A 504 6.69 -5.89 13.87
N SER A 505 7.70 -6.62 13.40
CA SER A 505 8.42 -7.66 14.19
C SER A 505 9.05 -7.14 15.48
N LYS A 506 9.36 -5.84 15.57
CA LYS A 506 10.10 -5.25 16.72
C LYS A 506 9.43 -4.01 17.32
N LYS A 507 8.61 -3.29 16.56
CA LYS A 507 8.14 -1.93 16.87
C LYS A 507 6.65 -1.74 16.55
N PHE A 508 6.07 -0.73 17.19
CA PHE A 508 4.79 -0.17 16.79
C PHE A 508 5.04 1.05 15.89
N ILE A 509 4.17 1.25 14.91
CA ILE A 509 4.27 2.30 13.90
C ILE A 509 3.02 3.16 14.02
N ILE A 510 3.22 4.49 14.12
CA ILE A 510 2.16 5.49 14.00
C ILE A 510 2.53 6.43 12.86
N LEU A 511 1.70 6.49 11.83
CA LEU A 511 1.81 7.40 10.70
C LEU A 511 0.64 8.38 10.74
N LYS A 512 0.91 9.68 10.59
CA LYS A 512 -0.14 10.71 10.54
C LYS A 512 0.06 11.63 9.34
N THR A 513 -1.03 11.97 8.67
CA THR A 513 -1.01 12.96 7.58
C THR A 513 -2.28 13.79 7.56
N ASP A 514 -2.19 14.98 6.97
CA ASP A 514 -3.33 15.85 6.66
C ASP A 514 -3.44 15.99 5.14
N VAL A 515 -4.51 15.41 4.56
CA VAL A 515 -4.74 15.41 3.12
C VAL A 515 -5.61 16.61 2.74
N PRO A 516 -5.19 17.49 1.82
CA PRO A 516 -6.02 18.62 1.40
C PRO A 516 -7.30 18.15 0.70
N VAL A 517 -8.43 18.73 1.07
CA VAL A 517 -9.73 18.47 0.45
C VAL A 517 -10.04 19.61 -0.52
N GLY A 518 -10.07 19.31 -1.82
CA GLY A 518 -10.43 20.30 -2.84
C GLY A 518 -11.86 20.83 -2.65
N PRO A 519 -12.19 22.04 -3.15
CA PRO A 519 -13.52 22.62 -2.99
C PRO A 519 -14.58 21.68 -3.61
N GLN A 520 -15.52 21.22 -2.77
CA GLN A 520 -16.68 20.47 -3.25
C GLN A 520 -17.45 21.37 -4.24
N LYS A 521 -17.66 20.89 -5.47
CA LYS A 521 -18.63 21.53 -6.37
C LYS A 521 -20.00 21.32 -5.72
N ALA A 522 -20.53 22.36 -5.09
CA ALA A 522 -21.83 22.31 -4.44
C ALA A 522 -22.90 21.90 -5.47
N GLY A 523 -23.43 20.68 -5.32
CA GLY A 523 -24.68 20.30 -5.96
C GLY A 523 -25.77 21.21 -5.41
N LYS A 524 -26.44 21.95 -6.30
CA LYS A 524 -27.62 22.73 -5.93
C LYS A 524 -28.71 21.76 -5.48
N ASP A 525 -29.02 21.77 -4.19
CA ASP A 525 -30.34 21.41 -3.69
C ASP A 525 -31.38 22.30 -4.38
N VAL A 526 -32.24 21.73 -5.22
CA VAL A 526 -33.51 22.35 -5.60
C VAL A 526 -34.61 21.31 -5.48
N THR A 527 -35.36 21.44 -4.39
CA THR A 527 -36.72 20.95 -4.25
C THR A 527 -37.61 21.53 -5.38
N GLY A 528 -38.26 20.66 -6.17
CA GLY A 528 -39.53 20.96 -6.84
C GLY A 528 -39.54 21.17 -8.37
N SER A 529 -40.02 20.13 -9.07
CA SER A 529 -40.74 20.12 -10.37
C SER A 529 -39.96 20.20 -11.72
N PRO A 530 -40.49 19.60 -12.81
CA PRO A 530 -39.66 18.99 -13.88
C PRO A 530 -39.72 19.68 -15.27
N ARG A 531 -38.63 19.46 -16.05
CA ARG A 531 -38.43 19.56 -17.53
C ARG A 531 -38.10 20.95 -18.14
N PRO A 532 -37.57 21.06 -19.39
CA PRO A 532 -36.92 20.06 -20.28
C PRO A 532 -35.59 20.53 -20.97
N GLY A 533 -34.75 19.57 -21.38
CA GLY A 533 -33.88 19.68 -22.56
C GLY A 533 -32.45 20.22 -22.35
N GLY A 534 -31.46 19.38 -22.66
CA GLY A 534 -30.05 19.79 -22.83
C GLY A 534 -29.06 18.79 -22.22
N ASP A 535 -28.59 17.86 -23.03
CA ASP A 535 -27.57 16.86 -22.72
C ASP A 535 -26.29 17.48 -22.14
N GLY A 536 -25.93 17.05 -20.94
CA GLY A 536 -24.74 17.49 -20.20
C GLY A 536 -24.55 16.66 -18.94
N GLU A 537 -24.62 15.33 -19.07
CA GLU A 537 -24.30 14.39 -17.98
C GLU A 537 -22.78 14.42 -17.78
N GLY A 538 -22.31 15.18 -16.79
CA GLY A 538 -20.89 15.30 -16.47
C GLY A 538 -20.29 13.95 -16.04
N ASP A 539 -19.00 13.74 -16.33
CA ASP A 539 -18.31 12.48 -16.07
C ASP A 539 -18.55 11.95 -14.66
N PRO A 540 -18.92 10.66 -14.51
CA PRO A 540 -19.21 10.07 -13.21
C PRO A 540 -17.96 10.08 -12.33
N ASN A 541 -18.12 10.51 -11.08
CA ASN A 541 -17.05 10.50 -10.08
C ASN A 541 -16.56 9.05 -9.82
N HIS A 542 -15.39 8.69 -10.35
CA HIS A 542 -14.84 7.34 -10.22
C HIS A 542 -14.56 6.94 -8.76
N ILE A 543 -14.21 7.88 -7.87
CA ILE A 543 -14.01 7.61 -6.44
C ILE A 543 -15.33 7.28 -5.75
N GLU A 544 -16.41 7.97 -6.11
CA GLU A 544 -17.75 7.64 -5.63
C GLU A 544 -18.20 6.25 -6.11
N ARG A 545 -17.97 5.94 -7.39
CA ARG A 545 -18.28 4.60 -7.93
C ARG A 545 -17.47 3.51 -7.23
N LEU A 546 -16.17 3.72 -7.02
CA LEU A 546 -15.30 2.83 -6.25
C LEU A 546 -15.81 2.64 -4.81
N TRP A 547 -16.15 3.73 -4.11
CA TRP A 547 -16.73 3.68 -2.77
C TRP A 547 -18.02 2.85 -2.74
N SER A 548 -18.92 3.08 -3.69
CA SER A 548 -20.18 2.35 -3.78
C SER A 548 -19.97 0.86 -4.07
N TYR A 549 -19.00 0.53 -4.94
CA TYR A 549 -18.61 -0.85 -5.25
C TYR A 549 -18.07 -1.56 -4.02
N LEU A 550 -17.08 -0.99 -3.33
CA LEU A 550 -16.48 -1.56 -2.13
C LEU A 550 -17.51 -1.70 -1.00
N THR A 551 -18.32 -0.66 -0.78
CA THR A 551 -19.38 -0.69 0.23
C THR A 551 -20.41 -1.79 -0.07
N THR A 552 -20.81 -1.95 -1.34
CA THR A 552 -21.73 -3.02 -1.74
C THR A 552 -21.11 -4.40 -1.50
N LYS A 553 -19.84 -4.61 -1.86
CA LYS A 553 -19.11 -5.86 -1.58
C LYS A 553 -19.03 -6.14 -0.08
N GLU A 554 -18.72 -5.14 0.75
CA GLU A 554 -18.65 -5.28 2.20
C GLU A 554 -20.00 -5.62 2.83
N LEU A 555 -21.09 -5.01 2.36
CA LEU A 555 -22.45 -5.34 2.82
C LEU A 555 -22.84 -6.78 2.42
N LEU A 556 -22.48 -7.23 1.21
CA LEU A 556 -22.68 -8.61 0.77
C LEU A 556 -21.89 -9.60 1.66
N SER A 557 -20.62 -9.30 1.94
CA SER A 557 -19.79 -10.12 2.83
C SER A 557 -20.33 -10.15 4.27
N SER A 558 -20.79 -9.01 4.79
CA SER A 558 -21.39 -8.93 6.12
C SER A 558 -22.69 -9.72 6.19
N TRP A 559 -23.52 -9.66 5.14
CA TRP A 559 -24.75 -10.43 5.02
C TRP A 559 -24.49 -11.95 4.99
N LEU A 560 -23.41 -12.38 4.32
CA LEU A 560 -22.95 -13.77 4.31
C LEU A 560 -22.49 -14.23 5.70
N GLN A 561 -21.82 -13.36 6.47
CA GLN A 561 -21.28 -13.66 7.81
C GLN A 561 -22.33 -13.66 8.92
N SER A 562 -23.36 -12.80 8.83
CA SER A 562 -24.38 -12.70 9.87
C SER A 562 -25.26 -13.95 9.90
N ASP A 563 -25.60 -14.43 11.10
CA ASP A 563 -26.59 -15.49 11.33
C ASP A 563 -27.85 -14.95 12.04
N ASP A 564 -27.87 -13.64 12.32
CA ASP A 564 -29.03 -12.94 12.90
C ASP A 564 -29.98 -12.48 11.78
N GLU A 565 -31.22 -12.98 11.80
CA GLU A 565 -32.19 -12.71 10.73
C GLU A 565 -32.59 -11.22 10.61
N PRO A 566 -32.85 -10.46 11.70
CA PRO A 566 -33.04 -9.01 11.64
C PRO A 566 -31.85 -8.25 11.05
N GLU A 567 -30.62 -8.56 11.47
CA GLU A 567 -29.41 -7.94 10.93
C GLU A 567 -29.24 -8.28 9.44
N LYS A 568 -29.43 -9.54 9.06
CA LYS A 568 -29.43 -9.98 7.66
C LYS A 568 -30.42 -9.20 6.81
N GLU A 569 -31.65 -9.00 7.29
CA GLU A 569 -32.65 -8.23 6.56
C GLU A 569 -32.20 -6.77 6.38
N ARG A 570 -31.66 -6.14 7.42
CA ARG A 570 -31.12 -4.77 7.34
C ARG A 570 -29.95 -4.66 6.35
N LEU A 571 -29.02 -5.62 6.37
CA LEU A 571 -27.89 -5.67 5.46
C LEU A 571 -28.36 -5.88 4.01
N TRP A 572 -29.35 -6.75 3.80
CA TRP A 572 -29.96 -7.01 2.50
C TRP A 572 -30.60 -5.75 1.92
N GLN A 573 -31.44 -5.05 2.68
CA GLN A 573 -32.11 -3.82 2.23
C GLN A 573 -31.09 -2.73 1.88
N ARG A 574 -30.07 -2.53 2.72
CA ARG A 574 -29.03 -1.53 2.48
C ARG A 574 -28.18 -1.85 1.25
N ALA A 575 -27.81 -3.12 1.07
CA ALA A 575 -27.06 -3.57 -0.10
C ALA A 575 -27.88 -3.44 -1.38
N GLN A 576 -29.17 -3.80 -1.34
CA GLN A 576 -30.08 -3.66 -2.47
C GLN A 576 -30.27 -2.20 -2.86
N ALA A 577 -30.57 -1.32 -1.91
CA ALA A 577 -30.78 0.11 -2.18
C ALA A 577 -29.55 0.75 -2.83
N LEU A 578 -28.34 0.45 -2.31
CA LEU A 578 -27.08 0.94 -2.85
C LEU A 578 -26.80 0.37 -4.26
N ALA A 579 -27.06 -0.92 -4.46
CA ALA A 579 -26.90 -1.56 -5.77
C ALA A 579 -27.85 -0.96 -6.82
N VAL A 580 -29.11 -0.66 -6.47
CA VAL A 580 -30.04 0.01 -7.38
C VAL A 580 -29.59 1.44 -7.69
N SER A 581 -29.16 2.23 -6.69
CA SER A 581 -28.75 3.62 -6.91
C SER A 581 -27.56 3.76 -7.84
N TYR A 582 -26.59 2.84 -7.76
CA TYR A 582 -25.39 2.83 -8.60
C TYR A 582 -25.48 1.90 -9.82
N ARG A 583 -26.65 1.27 -10.02
CA ARG A 583 -26.96 0.34 -11.12
C ARG A 583 -25.98 -0.84 -11.15
N PHE A 584 -25.73 -1.50 -10.02
CA PHE A 584 -24.95 -2.73 -9.97
C PHE A 584 -25.87 -3.95 -10.05
N LEU A 585 -25.61 -4.84 -11.01
CA LEU A 585 -26.22 -6.15 -11.03
C LEU A 585 -25.53 -7.04 -9.98
N THR A 586 -26.21 -7.20 -8.86
CA THR A 586 -25.82 -8.01 -7.70
C THR A 586 -26.82 -9.14 -7.46
N PRO A 587 -26.54 -10.12 -6.57
CA PRO A 587 -27.51 -11.14 -6.18
C PRO A 587 -28.87 -10.60 -5.70
N PHE A 588 -28.92 -9.37 -5.20
CA PHE A 588 -30.11 -8.71 -4.65
C PHE A 588 -30.86 -7.81 -5.65
N THR A 589 -30.38 -7.74 -6.89
CA THR A 589 -31.00 -6.94 -7.95
C THR A 589 -31.31 -7.82 -9.16
N SER A 590 -32.10 -7.31 -10.09
CA SER A 590 -32.42 -8.00 -11.33
C SER A 590 -32.38 -7.01 -12.50
N MET A 591 -31.93 -7.49 -13.66
CA MET A 591 -31.98 -6.71 -14.89
C MET A 591 -33.22 -7.09 -15.69
N LYS A 592 -34.08 -6.12 -15.97
CA LYS A 592 -35.26 -6.27 -16.83
C LYS A 592 -35.03 -5.50 -18.11
N LEU A 593 -35.25 -6.14 -19.26
CA LEU A 593 -35.20 -5.48 -20.55
C LEU A 593 -36.54 -4.76 -20.78
N ARG A 594 -36.51 -3.43 -20.92
CA ARG A 594 -37.71 -2.68 -21.36
C ARG A 594 -37.98 -2.95 -22.84
N GLY A 595 -39.26 -3.11 -23.19
CA GLY A 595 -39.74 -3.29 -24.56
C GLY A 595 -39.45 -2.09 -25.48
N PRO A 596 -39.69 -2.21 -26.79
CA PRO A 596 -39.07 -1.36 -27.79
C PRO A 596 -39.52 0.10 -27.68
N VAL A 597 -38.54 1.00 -27.53
CA VAL A 597 -38.70 2.43 -27.77
C VAL A 597 -38.34 2.69 -29.24
N PRO A 598 -39.18 3.40 -30.04
CA PRO A 598 -38.84 3.75 -31.41
C PRO A 598 -37.60 4.64 -31.46
N ARG A 599 -36.69 4.41 -32.41
CA ARG A 599 -35.67 5.40 -32.78
C ARG A 599 -36.38 6.66 -33.30
N MET A 600 -36.13 7.81 -32.67
CA MET A 600 -36.48 9.10 -33.29
C MET A 600 -35.49 9.36 -34.42
N ASP A 601 -36.01 9.45 -35.64
CA ASP A 601 -35.25 9.78 -36.85
C ASP A 601 -34.76 11.22 -36.82
N GLY A 602 -33.46 11.40 -37.07
CA GLY A 602 -32.85 12.70 -37.31
C GLY A 602 -31.39 12.79 -36.86
N LEU A 603 -30.46 12.17 -37.60
CA LEU A 603 -29.10 12.65 -37.92
C LEU A 603 -28.29 11.50 -38.53
N GLU A 604 -27.94 11.66 -39.82
CA GLU A 604 -26.98 10.81 -40.53
C GLU A 604 -25.55 10.98 -39.98
N GLU A 605 -24.79 9.88 -40.06
CA GLU A 605 -23.33 9.74 -40.04
C GLU A 605 -22.49 10.91 -39.46
N ALA A 606 -22.47 11.03 -38.13
CA ALA A 606 -21.31 11.55 -37.39
C ALA A 606 -21.34 11.03 -35.95
N HIS A 607 -20.23 10.42 -35.50
CA HIS A 607 -19.79 10.31 -34.10
C HIS A 607 -20.80 9.81 -33.03
N GLY A 608 -20.57 8.57 -32.56
CA GLY A 608 -20.81 8.11 -31.19
C GLY A 608 -22.15 8.47 -30.54
N MET A 609 -23.15 7.58 -30.64
CA MET A 609 -24.21 7.54 -29.62
C MET A 609 -23.53 7.21 -28.28
N SER A 610 -23.59 8.16 -27.35
CA SER A 610 -22.95 8.16 -26.04
C SER A 610 -23.38 6.92 -25.23
N ALA A 611 -22.57 5.88 -25.31
CA ALA A 611 -22.36 4.97 -24.20
C ALA A 611 -21.70 5.80 -23.10
N ALA A 612 -22.19 5.73 -21.86
CA ALA A 612 -21.61 6.39 -20.70
C ALA A 612 -20.07 6.36 -20.79
N MET A 613 -19.49 7.48 -21.22
CA MET A 613 -18.05 7.59 -21.36
C MET A 613 -17.49 7.67 -19.94
N GLY A 614 -16.51 6.81 -19.65
CA GLY A 614 -15.62 7.07 -18.53
C GLY A 614 -14.88 8.40 -18.79
N PRO A 615 -14.39 9.07 -17.74
CA PRO A 615 -13.94 10.45 -17.86
C PRO A 615 -12.88 10.67 -18.94
N GLU A 616 -13.10 11.66 -19.81
CA GLU A 616 -12.09 12.10 -20.78
C GLU A 616 -11.00 12.92 -20.06
N PRO A 617 -9.70 12.67 -20.32
CA PRO A 617 -8.62 13.34 -19.63
C PRO A 617 -8.38 14.75 -20.19
N VAL A 618 -8.75 15.78 -19.43
CA VAL A 618 -8.33 17.16 -19.69
C VAL A 618 -6.97 17.41 -19.03
N VAL A 619 -5.93 17.57 -19.86
CA VAL A 619 -4.58 17.97 -19.43
C VAL A 619 -4.60 19.48 -19.10
N GLN A 620 -4.70 19.83 -17.82
CA GLN A 620 -4.52 21.21 -17.35
C GLN A 620 -3.10 21.42 -16.80
N SER A 621 -2.33 22.20 -17.55
CA SER A 621 -1.02 22.75 -17.18
C SER A 621 -1.15 23.69 -15.97
N MET A 622 -0.52 23.35 -14.84
CA MET A 622 -0.42 24.25 -13.69
C MET A 622 0.82 25.14 -13.78
N ARG A 623 0.63 26.39 -14.21
CA ARG A 623 1.51 27.52 -13.88
C ARG A 623 1.04 28.17 -12.58
N GLY A 624 1.98 28.40 -11.67
CA GLY A 624 1.71 28.88 -10.32
C GLY A 624 1.50 30.40 -10.17
N ALA A 625 0.91 30.75 -9.03
CA ALA A 625 0.96 32.00 -8.26
C ALA A 625 0.02 31.74 -7.06
N GLY A 626 0.20 32.18 -5.81
CA GLY A 626 1.06 33.11 -5.12
C GLY A 626 0.43 33.26 -3.73
N MET A 627 1.20 33.02 -2.66
CA MET A 627 0.75 33.15 -1.27
C MET A 627 0.55 34.63 -0.90
N GLN A 628 -0.47 34.94 -0.09
CA GLN A 628 -0.34 35.82 1.07
C GLN A 628 -1.33 35.45 2.20
N PRO A 629 -0.99 35.74 3.49
CA PRO A 629 -1.58 35.11 4.68
C PRO A 629 -2.46 36.05 5.54
N GLY A 630 -3.37 35.47 6.33
CA GLY A 630 -4.20 36.13 7.35
C GLY A 630 -4.56 35.18 8.50
N PRO A 631 -5.02 35.68 9.67
CA PRO A 631 -4.37 35.43 10.97
C PRO A 631 -4.87 34.22 11.80
N LEU A 632 -3.96 33.78 12.67
CA LEU A 632 -3.98 32.67 13.64
C LEU A 632 -5.18 32.61 14.61
N LEU A 633 -5.65 31.39 14.90
CA LEU A 633 -6.33 31.03 16.14
C LEU A 633 -5.65 29.84 16.87
N LYS A 634 -5.18 30.18 18.07
CA LYS A 634 -4.82 29.44 19.30
C LYS A 634 -4.80 27.88 19.31
N LYS A 635 -3.55 27.38 19.21
CA LYS A 635 -2.83 26.30 19.93
C LYS A 635 -3.52 24.98 20.33
N PRO A 636 -3.05 23.85 19.77
CA PRO A 636 -3.01 22.54 20.42
C PRO A 636 -1.77 22.40 21.34
N TYR A 637 -1.87 21.45 22.26
CA TYR A 637 -0.88 21.07 23.28
C TYR A 637 0.51 20.80 22.69
N GLN A 638 1.44 21.74 22.86
CA GLN A 638 2.88 21.53 22.65
C GLN A 638 3.49 21.07 23.97
N PRO A 639 4.13 19.88 24.06
CA PRO A 639 5.14 19.71 25.09
C PRO A 639 6.22 20.74 24.77
N ARG A 640 6.32 21.78 25.60
CA ARG A 640 7.46 22.70 25.55
C ARG A 640 8.68 21.90 25.97
N ILE A 641 9.30 21.21 25.02
CA ILE A 641 10.69 20.80 25.16
C ILE A 641 11.44 22.10 25.41
N LYS A 642 11.88 22.34 26.64
CA LYS A 642 12.87 23.39 26.93
C LYS A 642 14.14 22.92 26.23
N ILE A 643 14.31 23.33 24.98
CA ILE A 643 15.55 23.06 24.25
C ILE A 643 16.66 23.75 25.04
N SER A 644 17.68 23.02 25.48
CA SER A 644 18.81 23.64 26.16
C SER A 644 19.53 24.59 25.18
N LYS A 645 20.19 25.61 25.70
CA LYS A 645 20.92 26.57 24.87
C LYS A 645 22.15 25.95 24.17
N THR A 646 22.58 24.74 24.58
CA THR A 646 23.76 24.06 24.01
C THR A 646 23.41 23.45 22.64
N SER A 647 23.96 24.05 21.58
CA SER A 647 23.53 23.80 20.21
C SER A 647 24.58 24.17 19.16
N VAL A 648 24.37 23.67 17.95
CA VAL A 648 25.07 24.14 16.76
C VAL A 648 24.10 24.33 15.59
N ASP A 649 24.13 25.50 14.96
CA ASP A 649 23.25 25.83 13.84
C ASP A 649 23.88 26.89 12.91
N GLY A 650 23.40 27.04 11.68
CA GLY A 650 23.95 27.99 10.71
C GLY A 650 25.38 27.63 10.26
N ASP A 651 26.29 28.62 10.22
CA ASP A 651 27.59 28.53 9.52
C ASP A 651 28.85 28.35 10.43
N PRO A 652 29.11 27.09 10.84
CA PRO A 652 28.45 26.51 11.98
C PRO A 652 28.73 27.38 13.22
N HIS A 653 27.67 27.94 13.77
CA HIS A 653 27.70 28.72 14.98
C HIS A 653 27.38 27.82 16.17
N PHE A 654 28.30 27.74 17.12
CA PHE A 654 28.15 26.94 18.33
C PHE A 654 27.74 27.86 19.48
N VAL A 655 26.77 27.40 20.25
CA VAL A 655 26.32 28.03 21.49
C VAL A 655 26.43 26.98 22.59
N VAL A 656 27.06 27.35 23.69
CA VAL A 656 27.27 26.47 24.85
C VAL A 656 26.80 27.19 26.09
N ASP A 657 25.97 26.52 26.88
CA ASP A 657 25.48 27.02 28.16
C ASP A 657 26.25 26.39 29.31
N PHE A 658 26.56 27.21 30.32
CA PHE A 658 27.16 26.78 31.58
C PHE A 658 26.13 26.99 32.69
N PRO A 659 25.27 25.99 32.98
CA PRO A 659 24.10 26.18 33.84
C PRO A 659 24.47 26.58 35.27
N LEU A 660 25.57 26.01 35.78
CA LEU A 660 26.10 26.27 37.12
C LEU A 660 26.58 27.72 37.29
N SER A 661 27.14 28.29 36.23
CA SER A 661 27.72 29.64 36.22
C SER A 661 26.79 30.71 35.63
N ARG A 662 25.63 30.30 35.07
CA ARG A 662 24.67 31.14 34.33
C ARG A 662 25.31 31.96 33.19
N LEU A 663 26.32 31.40 32.53
CA LEU A 663 27.01 32.02 31.41
C LEU A 663 26.71 31.27 30.11
N THR A 664 26.53 32.02 29.02
CA THR A 664 26.39 31.46 27.67
C THR A 664 27.54 31.95 26.81
N VAL A 665 28.24 31.02 26.15
CA VAL A 665 29.41 31.29 25.31
C VAL A 665 29.10 30.87 23.89
N CYS A 666 29.49 31.69 22.91
CA CYS A 666 29.34 31.37 21.51
C CYS A 666 30.68 31.38 20.77
N PHE A 667 30.83 30.51 19.77
CA PHE A 667 32.01 30.49 18.90
C PHE A 667 31.64 29.96 17.51
N ASN A 668 32.57 30.04 16.58
CA ASN A 668 32.42 29.46 15.24
C ASN A 668 33.54 28.45 15.02
N ILE A 669 33.31 27.42 14.22
CA ILE A 669 34.36 26.52 13.73
C ILE A 669 34.43 26.68 12.21
N ASP A 670 35.57 27.09 11.67
CA ASP A 670 35.77 27.27 10.23
C ASP A 670 36.21 25.96 9.56
N GLY A 671 35.30 24.97 9.54
CA GLY A 671 35.51 23.67 8.87
C GLY A 671 35.41 23.75 7.35
N GLN A 672 35.96 22.74 6.66
CA GLN A 672 35.86 22.58 5.20
C GLN A 672 34.63 21.75 4.81
N PRO A 673 34.06 21.95 3.61
CA PRO A 673 33.04 21.06 3.05
C PRO A 673 33.53 19.61 3.03
N GLY A 674 32.73 18.69 3.58
CA GLY A 674 33.10 17.28 3.74
C GLY A 674 33.72 16.92 5.10
N ASP A 675 34.13 17.90 5.91
CA ASP A 675 34.59 17.64 7.28
C ASP A 675 33.44 17.02 8.10
N ILE A 676 33.74 15.97 8.87
CA ILE A 676 32.82 15.31 9.78
C ILE A 676 33.24 15.68 11.20
N LEU A 677 32.42 16.50 11.87
CA LEU A 677 32.72 17.03 13.19
C LEU A 677 32.04 16.17 14.28
N ARG A 678 32.81 15.79 15.30
CA ARG A 678 32.31 15.10 16.49
C ARG A 678 31.67 16.09 17.46
N LEU A 679 30.34 16.06 17.55
CA LEU A 679 29.55 16.98 18.37
C LEU A 679 29.44 16.50 19.82
N VAL A 680 29.13 15.21 19.99
CA VAL A 680 28.99 14.55 21.30
C VAL A 680 29.70 13.20 21.26
N SER A 681 30.51 12.91 22.27
CA SER A 681 31.24 11.66 22.42
C SER A 681 31.13 11.15 23.85
N ASP A 682 30.29 10.13 24.04
CA ASP A 682 30.09 9.47 25.33
C ASP A 682 29.85 7.96 25.14
N HIS A 683 30.55 7.40 24.15
CA HIS A 683 30.27 6.07 23.63
C HIS A 683 30.57 4.94 24.64
N ARG A 684 31.54 5.12 25.54
CA ARG A 684 31.91 4.10 26.53
C ARG A 684 30.91 4.02 27.67
N ASP A 685 30.44 5.17 28.13
CA ASP A 685 29.62 5.30 29.33
C ASP A 685 28.13 5.23 28.98
N SER A 686 27.55 6.22 28.29
CA SER A 686 26.14 6.19 27.87
C SER A 686 25.88 5.38 26.59
N GLY A 687 26.91 5.13 25.78
CA GLY A 687 26.74 4.45 24.49
C GLY A 687 26.43 5.38 23.33
N VAL A 688 26.49 6.70 23.52
CA VAL A 688 26.03 7.70 22.55
C VAL A 688 27.20 8.43 21.86
N THR A 689 27.14 8.52 20.53
CA THR A 689 28.04 9.37 19.73
C THR A 689 27.23 10.15 18.70
N VAL A 690 27.53 11.44 18.53
CA VAL A 690 26.91 12.29 17.50
C VAL A 690 27.98 12.93 16.63
N ASN A 691 27.87 12.70 15.33
CA ASN A 691 28.73 13.29 14.30
C ASN A 691 27.90 14.11 13.32
N GLY A 692 28.44 15.21 12.81
CA GLY A 692 27.80 16.04 11.79
C GLY A 692 28.70 16.28 10.60
N GLU A 693 28.20 16.09 9.38
CA GLU A 693 28.96 16.32 8.15
C GLU A 693 28.63 17.69 7.54
N LEU A 694 29.68 18.45 7.18
CA LEU A 694 29.56 19.79 6.61
C LEU A 694 29.36 19.80 5.07
N ILE A 695 28.55 20.72 4.58
CA ILE A 695 28.37 21.08 3.16
C ILE A 695 28.69 22.55 2.93
N GLY A 696 29.37 22.86 1.82
CA GLY A 696 29.73 24.22 1.44
C GLY A 696 28.63 25.01 0.74
N ALA A 697 28.61 26.32 0.98
CA ALA A 697 27.89 27.31 0.19
C ALA A 697 28.78 28.53 -0.11
N PRO A 698 28.60 29.19 -1.27
CA PRO A 698 29.20 30.48 -1.58
C PRO A 698 29.07 31.49 -0.43
N ALA A 699 30.05 32.38 -0.28
CA ALA A 699 29.92 33.50 0.65
C ALA A 699 28.98 34.58 0.10
N PRO A 700 28.20 35.28 0.94
CA PRO A 700 27.43 36.44 0.51
C PRO A 700 28.35 37.58 0.04
N PRO A 701 27.89 38.44 -0.90
CA PRO A 701 28.66 39.61 -1.32
C PRO A 701 28.93 40.51 -0.10
N ASN A 702 30.20 40.89 0.09
CA ASN A 702 30.76 41.62 1.25
C ASN A 702 30.95 40.79 2.54
N GLY A 703 30.89 39.46 2.49
CA GLY A 703 31.19 38.59 3.63
C GLY A 703 32.68 38.46 3.93
N HIS A 704 33.05 38.41 5.22
CA HIS A 704 34.44 38.20 5.66
C HIS A 704 34.96 36.76 5.50
N LYS A 705 34.09 35.77 5.26
CA LYS A 705 34.45 34.36 5.03
C LYS A 705 34.54 34.05 3.54
N LYS A 706 35.49 33.19 3.13
CA LYS A 706 35.64 32.72 1.74
C LYS A 706 34.49 31.80 1.29
N GLN A 707 33.92 31.02 2.20
CA GLN A 707 32.77 30.14 1.99
C GLN A 707 32.03 29.94 3.32
N ARG A 708 30.75 29.57 3.25
CA ARG A 708 29.95 29.13 4.40
C ARG A 708 29.87 27.61 4.44
N THR A 709 29.77 27.01 5.62
CA THR A 709 29.58 25.57 5.81
C THR A 709 28.40 25.28 6.73
N TYR A 710 27.52 24.36 6.34
CA TYR A 710 26.34 23.97 7.11
C TYR A 710 26.31 22.45 7.34
N PHE A 711 25.59 21.93 8.33
CA PHE A 711 25.42 20.47 8.44
C PHE A 711 24.42 19.93 7.41
N ARG A 712 24.86 19.01 6.56
CA ARG A 712 23.96 18.29 5.62
C ARG A 712 23.38 17.03 6.22
N THR A 713 24.14 16.38 7.10
CA THR A 713 23.80 15.11 7.71
C THR A 713 24.21 15.12 9.17
N ILE A 714 23.31 14.68 10.04
CA ILE A 714 23.61 14.38 11.44
C ILE A 714 23.48 12.86 11.63
N THR A 715 24.51 12.24 12.19
CA THR A 715 24.55 10.81 12.49
C THR A 715 24.60 10.61 13.99
N ILE A 716 23.70 9.78 14.52
CA ILE A 716 23.63 9.44 15.95
C ILE A 716 23.84 7.94 16.09
N LEU A 717 24.85 7.54 16.86
CA LEU A 717 25.12 6.15 17.21
C LEU A 717 24.74 5.90 18.65
N ILE A 718 24.09 4.77 18.89
CA ILE A 718 23.57 4.35 20.19
C ILE A 718 23.96 2.89 20.38
N ASN A 719 24.67 2.57 21.46
CA ASN A 719 25.09 1.19 21.74
C ASN A 719 24.34 0.55 22.92
N LYS A 720 23.65 1.36 23.74
CA LYS A 720 22.86 0.92 24.91
C LYS A 720 21.44 1.51 24.80
N PRO A 721 20.36 0.75 25.08
CA PRO A 721 20.37 -0.67 25.47
C PRO A 721 20.61 -1.64 24.29
N GLU A 722 20.34 -1.21 23.05
CA GLU A 722 20.59 -1.98 21.83
C GLU A 722 21.33 -1.14 20.79
N ARG A 723 22.20 -1.78 19.99
CA ARG A 723 22.96 -1.09 18.95
C ARG A 723 22.04 -0.57 17.85
N SER A 724 21.94 0.75 17.74
CA SER A 724 21.18 1.46 16.72
C SER A 724 21.97 2.64 16.18
N TYR A 725 21.72 3.03 14.94
CA TYR A 725 22.22 4.28 14.39
C TYR A 725 21.14 5.00 13.59
N LEU A 726 21.23 6.31 13.59
CA LEU A 726 20.36 7.21 12.84
C LEU A 726 21.21 8.03 11.87
N GLU A 727 20.72 8.16 10.64
CA GLU A 727 21.24 9.11 9.65
C GLU A 727 20.11 10.07 9.27
N ILE A 728 20.28 11.35 9.62
CA ILE A 728 19.26 12.38 9.44
C ILE A 728 19.74 13.36 8.38
N THR A 729 18.91 13.59 7.37
CA THR A 729 19.10 14.63 6.33
C THR A 729 17.86 15.54 6.27
N PRO A 730 17.91 16.68 5.57
CA PRO A 730 16.73 17.53 5.43
C PRO A 730 15.50 16.88 4.77
N SER A 731 15.67 15.73 4.09
CA SER A 731 14.58 15.05 3.38
C SER A 731 14.14 13.72 4.02
N ARG A 732 15.02 13.04 4.76
CA ARG A 732 14.71 11.72 5.34
C ARG A 732 15.48 11.45 6.65
N VAL A 733 14.95 10.51 7.43
CA VAL A 733 15.60 9.88 8.57
C VAL A 733 15.74 8.39 8.30
N ILE A 734 16.96 7.86 8.35
CA ILE A 734 17.21 6.42 8.34
C ILE A 734 17.45 5.98 9.78
N LEU A 735 16.68 5.00 10.26
CA LEU A 735 16.87 4.37 11.55
C LEU A 735 17.24 2.90 11.32
N ASP A 736 18.43 2.49 11.75
CA ASP A 736 18.89 1.11 11.65
C ASP A 736 19.33 0.59 13.04
N GLY A 737 18.51 -0.28 13.60
CA GLY A 737 18.75 -0.98 14.88
C GLY A 737 18.57 -2.48 14.73
N GLY A 738 18.94 -3.02 13.57
CA GLY A 738 18.77 -4.42 13.17
C GLY A 738 17.79 -4.62 12.02
N ASP A 739 16.76 -3.78 11.90
CA ASP A 739 15.97 -3.60 10.66
C ASP A 739 16.07 -2.13 10.23
N ARG A 740 16.25 -1.90 8.92
CA ARG A 740 16.41 -0.56 8.35
C ARG A 740 15.05 0.07 8.03
N LEU A 741 14.74 1.19 8.66
CA LEU A 741 13.55 2.01 8.39
C LEU A 741 13.97 3.33 7.74
N VAL A 742 13.17 3.82 6.79
CA VAL A 742 13.36 5.12 6.13
C VAL A 742 12.09 5.95 6.35
N LEU A 743 12.21 7.04 7.11
CA LEU A 743 11.11 7.94 7.46
C LEU A 743 11.25 9.25 6.67
N PRO A 744 10.19 9.78 6.04
CA PRO A 744 10.26 11.04 5.32
C PRO A 744 10.17 12.25 6.28
N CYS A 745 10.90 13.33 5.99
CA CYS A 745 10.88 14.54 6.82
C CYS A 745 9.70 15.49 6.55
N ASN A 746 8.92 15.25 5.49
CA ASN A 746 7.78 16.10 5.11
C ASN A 746 6.45 15.72 5.79
N GLN A 747 6.43 14.66 6.60
CA GLN A 747 5.27 14.15 7.32
C GLN A 747 5.60 13.93 8.79
N SER A 748 4.58 13.92 9.65
CA SER A 748 4.75 13.71 11.08
C SER A 748 4.66 12.23 11.41
N VAL A 749 5.75 11.65 11.92
CA VAL A 749 5.88 10.21 12.18
C VAL A 749 6.52 9.99 13.55
N VAL A 750 6.03 8.99 14.29
CA VAL A 750 6.65 8.57 15.55
C VAL A 750 6.95 7.08 15.50
N VAL A 751 8.20 6.71 15.77
CA VAL A 751 8.66 5.33 15.84
C VAL A 751 9.37 5.10 17.17
N GLY A 752 9.00 4.05 17.89
CA GLY A 752 9.59 3.69 19.18
C GLY A 752 10.00 2.23 19.30
N SER A 753 11.08 1.96 20.02
CA SER A 753 11.56 0.62 20.41
C SER A 753 12.45 0.66 21.64
N ARG A 754 12.13 -0.13 22.68
CA ARG A 754 12.98 -0.41 23.86
C ARG A 754 13.95 0.73 24.25
N GLY A 755 13.41 1.79 24.83
CA GLY A 755 14.21 2.93 25.28
C GLY A 755 14.62 3.94 24.19
N LEU A 756 14.46 3.65 22.89
CA LEU A 756 14.70 4.61 21.81
C LEU A 756 13.38 5.06 21.16
N GLU A 757 13.13 6.36 21.12
CA GLU A 757 12.02 6.99 20.41
C GLU A 757 12.55 8.02 19.41
N VAL A 758 12.00 7.99 18.18
CA VAL A 758 12.29 8.95 17.12
C VAL A 758 10.99 9.56 16.65
N SER A 759 10.85 10.87 16.82
CA SER A 759 9.70 11.65 16.38
C SER A 759 10.13 12.62 15.29
N VAL A 760 9.53 12.52 14.12
CA VAL A 760 9.68 13.46 13.02
C VAL A 760 8.46 14.38 13.02
N SER A 761 8.68 15.69 13.08
CA SER A 761 7.65 16.71 12.88
C SER A 761 7.79 17.26 11.47
N ALA A 762 6.72 17.16 10.68
CA ALA A 762 6.70 17.54 9.26
C ALA A 762 7.37 18.90 9.00
N ASN A 763 8.42 18.89 8.17
CA ASN A 763 9.19 20.06 7.73
C ASN A 763 9.77 20.94 8.85
N ALA A 764 9.85 20.43 10.09
CA ALA A 764 10.23 21.22 11.25
C ALA A 764 11.45 20.64 11.97
N ASN A 765 11.33 19.46 12.57
CA ASN A 765 12.39 18.87 13.38
C ASN A 765 12.31 17.35 13.50
N VAL A 766 13.41 16.75 13.95
CA VAL A 766 13.50 15.35 14.38
C VAL A 766 13.92 15.33 15.85
N THR A 767 13.13 14.70 16.71
CA THR A 767 13.45 14.50 18.12
C THR A 767 13.85 13.05 18.34
N VAL A 768 14.99 12.83 18.99
CA VAL A 768 15.53 11.50 19.31
C VAL A 768 15.67 11.41 20.82
N THR A 769 14.93 10.48 21.44
CA THR A 769 14.92 10.26 22.89
C THR A 769 15.50 8.89 23.20
N ILE A 770 16.48 8.82 24.10
CA ILE A 770 17.22 7.60 24.48
C ILE A 770 17.06 7.41 26.00
N GLU A 771 16.55 6.24 26.39
CA GLU A 771 16.18 5.80 27.74
C GLU A 771 15.33 6.80 28.54
N GLY A 772 14.69 7.77 27.87
CA GLY A 772 13.95 8.86 28.49
C GLY A 772 14.81 9.94 29.15
N SER A 773 16.13 9.75 29.26
CA SER A 773 17.07 10.63 29.98
C SER A 773 17.97 11.46 29.06
N ILE A 774 18.14 11.04 27.81
CA ILE A 774 18.89 11.78 26.78
C ILE A 774 17.92 12.17 25.69
N ALA A 775 17.90 13.44 25.28
CA ALA A 775 17.07 13.91 24.18
C ALA A 775 17.86 14.85 23.27
N PHE A 776 17.83 14.57 21.97
CA PHE A 776 18.39 15.43 20.92
C PHE A 776 17.28 15.96 20.02
N VAL A 777 17.38 17.23 19.63
CA VAL A 777 16.50 17.86 18.65
C VAL A 777 17.32 18.31 17.46
N ILE A 778 16.95 17.84 16.27
CA ILE A 778 17.58 18.16 15.01
C ILE A 778 16.60 19.03 14.23
N LEU A 779 16.90 20.31 14.06
CA LEU A 779 16.05 21.25 13.31
C LEU A 779 16.33 21.13 11.82
N ILE A 780 15.28 21.24 11.00
CA ILE A 780 15.36 21.15 9.54
C ILE A 780 15.12 22.52 8.93
N HIS A 781 16.13 23.04 8.21
CA HIS A 781 16.04 24.35 7.55
C HIS A 781 15.74 24.20 6.06
N LEU A 782 14.48 24.46 5.67
CA LEU A 782 14.01 24.35 4.29
C LEU A 782 13.82 25.73 3.60
N TYR A 783 14.56 25.99 2.53
CA TYR A 783 14.44 27.20 1.70
C TYR A 783 13.64 26.94 0.41
N LYS A 784 12.55 27.69 0.18
CA LYS A 784 11.76 27.60 -1.06
C LYS A 784 12.46 28.22 -2.29
N LYS A 785 13.29 29.26 -2.06
CA LYS A 785 14.08 29.97 -3.08
C LYS A 785 15.44 30.38 -2.48
N PRO A 786 16.38 29.43 -2.33
CA PRO A 786 17.66 29.73 -1.68
C PRO A 786 18.47 30.72 -2.51
N ALA A 787 19.00 31.75 -1.86
CA ALA A 787 20.08 32.56 -2.42
C ALA A 787 21.34 31.69 -2.65
N PRO A 788 22.32 32.11 -3.49
CA PRO A 788 23.50 31.30 -3.77
C PRO A 788 24.27 30.82 -2.53
N PHE A 789 24.21 31.56 -1.42
CA PHE A 789 24.87 31.26 -0.14
C PHE A 789 23.99 30.50 0.87
N GLN A 790 22.79 30.07 0.47
CA GLN A 790 21.85 29.30 1.28
C GLN A 790 21.76 27.85 0.79
N ARG A 791 21.76 26.91 1.73
CA ARG A 791 21.57 25.47 1.47
C ARG A 791 20.60 24.91 2.50
N HIS A 792 19.79 23.94 2.11
CA HIS A 792 19.07 23.11 3.09
C HIS A 792 20.06 22.50 4.05
N HIS A 793 19.83 22.65 5.34
CA HIS A 793 20.76 22.21 6.37
C HIS A 793 20.04 21.83 7.65
N LEU A 794 20.81 21.31 8.60
CA LEU A 794 20.37 20.86 9.89
C LEU A 794 21.01 21.68 11.01
N GLY A 795 20.24 21.95 12.06
CA GLY A 795 20.74 22.38 13.35
C GLY A 795 20.66 21.24 14.35
N PHE A 796 21.62 21.13 15.28
CA PHE A 796 21.65 20.10 16.31
C PHE A 796 21.60 20.72 17.71
N TYR A 797 20.69 20.22 18.55
CA TYR A 797 20.41 20.75 19.87
C TYR A 797 20.35 19.62 20.90
N ILE A 798 20.98 19.82 22.04
CA ILE A 798 20.89 18.89 23.17
C ILE A 798 19.69 19.34 24.01
N ALA A 799 18.58 18.60 24.00
CA ALA A 799 17.37 18.96 24.73
C ALA A 799 17.37 18.45 26.18
N ASN A 800 17.90 17.24 26.40
CA ASN A 800 18.14 16.67 27.73
C ASN A 800 19.48 15.91 27.72
N SER A 801 20.32 16.17 28.72
CA SER A 801 21.65 15.57 28.89
C SER A 801 21.81 14.76 30.18
N GLU A 802 20.74 14.56 30.97
CA GLU A 802 20.81 13.87 32.27
C GLU A 802 21.37 12.44 32.17
N GLY A 803 21.17 11.74 31.05
CA GLY A 803 21.74 10.40 30.82
C GLY A 803 23.17 10.38 30.26
N LEU A 804 23.79 11.53 29.95
CA LEU A 804 25.19 11.60 29.51
C LEU A 804 26.13 11.60 30.70
N SER A 805 27.28 10.94 30.57
CA SER A 805 28.27 10.81 31.65
C SER A 805 29.02 12.13 31.93
N SER A 806 29.67 12.19 33.09
CA SER A 806 30.60 13.28 33.44
C SER A 806 31.79 13.39 32.49
N ASN A 807 32.13 12.30 31.77
CA ASN A 807 33.24 12.22 30.83
C ASN A 807 32.84 12.57 29.39
N CYS A 808 31.59 12.98 29.17
CA CYS A 808 31.10 13.36 27.84
C CYS A 808 32.02 14.42 27.19
N HIS A 809 32.47 14.14 25.98
CA HIS A 809 33.38 14.99 25.20
C HIS A 809 32.77 15.36 23.83
N GLY A 810 33.54 15.98 22.95
CA GLY A 810 33.11 16.53 21.66
C GLY A 810 33.03 18.06 21.67
N LEU A 811 32.72 18.66 20.52
CA LEU A 811 32.63 20.12 20.38
C LEU A 811 31.53 20.75 21.25
N LEU A 812 30.49 19.99 21.61
CA LEU A 812 29.45 20.41 22.55
C LEU A 812 29.55 19.67 23.89
N GLY A 813 29.80 18.36 23.86
CA GLY A 813 29.74 17.51 25.06
C GLY A 813 30.73 17.92 26.16
N GLN A 814 31.93 18.40 25.78
CA GLN A 814 33.02 18.73 26.70
C GLN A 814 32.72 19.85 27.72
N PHE A 815 31.61 20.57 27.53
CA PHE A 815 31.21 21.71 28.37
C PHE A 815 30.01 21.42 29.26
N LEU A 816 29.30 20.31 29.05
CA LEU A 816 28.03 20.01 29.74
C LEU A 816 28.16 19.95 31.27
N ASN A 817 29.34 19.57 31.78
CA ASN A 817 29.62 19.41 33.21
C ASN A 817 30.77 20.32 33.71
N GLN A 818 30.98 21.48 33.07
CA GLN A 818 32.07 22.40 33.39
C GLN A 818 31.55 23.72 33.98
N ASP A 819 32.41 24.40 34.72
CA ASP A 819 32.18 25.77 35.21
C ASP A 819 32.98 26.79 34.42
N ALA A 820 32.45 28.01 34.31
CA ALA A 820 33.11 29.12 33.64
C ALA A 820 33.00 30.40 34.46
N ARG A 821 34.05 31.22 34.50
CA ARG A 821 34.08 32.48 35.24
C ARG A 821 34.57 33.61 34.36
N LEU A 822 33.96 34.79 34.50
CA LEU A 822 34.42 36.00 33.83
C LEU A 822 35.30 36.81 34.79
N THR A 823 36.41 37.33 34.29
CA THR A 823 37.31 38.23 35.00
C THR A 823 37.42 39.51 34.18
N GLU A 824 36.99 40.64 34.75
CA GLU A 824 37.20 41.97 34.17
C GLU A 824 38.60 42.48 34.55
N ASP A 825 39.34 43.05 33.59
CA ASP A 825 40.66 43.63 33.85
C ASP A 825 40.51 45.00 34.54
N PRO A 826 41.05 45.21 35.76
CA PRO A 826 40.87 46.45 36.50
C PRO A 826 41.89 47.52 36.08
N ALA A 827 41.49 48.42 35.19
CA ALA A 827 42.20 49.67 34.95
C ALA A 827 41.30 50.91 35.17
N GLY A 828 41.21 51.34 36.45
CA GLY A 828 41.04 52.75 36.84
C GLY A 828 39.61 53.27 37.13
N PRO A 829 39.35 53.93 38.27
CA PRO A 829 38.01 54.35 38.72
C PRO A 829 37.60 55.76 38.22
N SER A 830 36.30 56.06 38.37
CA SER A 830 35.57 57.34 38.12
C SER A 830 34.92 57.40 36.71
N GLN A 831 33.63 57.66 36.49
CA GLN A 831 32.53 58.31 37.25
C GLN A 831 31.16 57.69 36.87
N ASN A 832 30.18 57.86 37.75
CA ASN A 832 28.75 57.59 37.54
C ASN A 832 28.24 58.06 36.16
N LEU A 833 27.71 57.14 35.35
CA LEU A 833 26.76 57.44 34.27
C LEU A 833 25.66 56.36 34.26
N THR A 834 24.50 56.74 34.78
CA THR A 834 23.21 56.13 34.47
C THR A 834 22.96 56.24 32.96
N HIS A 835 22.57 55.12 32.34
CA HIS A 835 22.31 54.86 30.90
C HIS A 835 23.50 54.36 30.06
N PRO A 836 23.45 53.10 29.56
CA PRO A 836 24.23 52.71 28.38
C PRO A 836 23.44 53.07 27.12
N LEU A 837 23.93 54.09 26.44
CA LEU A 837 23.66 54.40 25.05
C LEU A 837 24.13 53.26 24.14
N LEU A 838 23.50 53.18 22.97
CA LEU A 838 23.87 52.37 21.80
C LEU A 838 25.39 52.26 21.60
N LEU A 839 25.98 51.13 22.00
CA LEU A 839 27.31 50.74 21.55
C LEU A 839 27.21 50.22 20.11
N GLN A 840 27.86 50.91 19.17
CA GLN A 840 28.07 50.40 17.82
C GLN A 840 28.85 49.08 17.88
N ALA A 841 28.44 48.12 17.06
CA ALA A 841 29.08 46.82 16.96
C ALA A 841 30.54 46.98 16.49
N GLY A 842 31.51 46.83 17.40
CA GLY A 842 32.93 46.82 17.03
C GLY A 842 33.91 46.79 18.19
N GLU A 843 33.67 47.58 19.24
CA GLU A 843 34.64 47.81 20.32
C GLU A 843 33.92 47.77 21.68
N GLY A 844 33.68 46.56 22.20
CA GLY A 844 33.33 46.36 23.62
C GLY A 844 34.58 46.01 24.42
N PRO A 845 34.61 46.26 25.75
CA PRO A 845 35.74 45.87 26.58
C PRO A 845 35.99 44.35 26.46
N GLU A 846 37.24 43.96 26.19
CA GLU A 846 37.64 42.55 26.17
C GLU A 846 37.58 42.00 27.61
N ALA A 847 36.79 40.96 27.83
CA ALA A 847 36.72 40.26 29.10
C ALA A 847 37.46 38.92 28.98
N ILE A 848 38.01 38.42 30.10
CA ILE A 848 38.71 37.14 30.12
C ILE A 848 37.80 36.07 30.73
N LEU A 849 37.40 35.10 29.92
CA LEU A 849 36.69 33.90 30.35
C LEU A 849 37.69 32.85 30.82
N THR A 850 37.57 32.42 32.08
CA THR A 850 38.31 31.28 32.62
C THR A 850 37.41 30.04 32.61
N VAL A 851 37.81 29.02 31.86
CA VAL A 851 37.09 27.74 31.72
C VAL A 851 38.11 26.61 31.61
N LYS A 852 37.93 25.53 32.40
CA LYS A 852 38.89 24.41 32.49
C LYS A 852 40.36 24.84 32.77
N GLY A 853 40.56 25.96 33.48
CA GLY A 853 41.89 26.53 33.74
C GLY A 853 42.52 27.32 32.57
N HIS A 854 41.85 27.38 31.41
CA HIS A 854 42.26 28.22 30.28
C HIS A 854 41.67 29.62 30.41
N GLN A 855 42.45 30.63 30.03
CA GLN A 855 42.00 32.02 29.91
C GLN A 855 41.77 32.37 28.43
N VAL A 856 40.54 32.75 28.10
CA VAL A 856 40.08 33.02 26.74
C VAL A 856 39.53 34.44 26.64
N PRO A 857 40.07 35.30 25.76
CA PRO A 857 39.49 36.61 25.53
C PRO A 857 38.14 36.48 24.81
N VAL A 858 37.11 37.09 25.38
CA VAL A 858 35.74 37.05 24.87
C VAL A 858 35.16 38.47 24.73
N VAL A 859 34.26 38.63 23.78
CA VAL A 859 33.57 39.89 23.54
C VAL A 859 32.07 39.65 23.60
N TRP A 860 31.35 40.51 24.32
CA TRP A 860 29.90 40.42 24.38
C TRP A 860 29.26 40.61 23.00
N LYS A 861 28.35 39.71 22.62
CA LYS A 861 27.58 39.80 21.37
C LYS A 861 26.15 39.33 21.56
N GLN A 862 25.25 39.94 20.82
CA GLN A 862 23.90 39.44 20.58
C GLN A 862 23.84 38.60 19.31
N ARG A 863 23.24 37.41 19.40
CA ARG A 863 23.08 36.47 18.30
C ARG A 863 21.65 35.98 18.20
N LYS A 864 21.23 35.59 17.01
CA LYS A 864 19.92 34.97 16.78
C LYS A 864 20.08 33.47 16.61
N ILE A 865 19.26 32.68 17.28
CA ILE A 865 19.15 31.22 17.14
C ILE A 865 17.72 30.83 16.72
N TYR A 866 17.43 29.53 16.57
CA TYR A 866 16.11 29.02 16.15
C TYR A 866 15.56 29.71 14.90
N ASN A 867 16.34 29.71 13.82
CA ASN A 867 15.94 30.33 12.55
C ASN A 867 15.63 31.85 12.64
N GLY A 868 16.13 32.53 13.68
CA GLY A 868 15.91 33.95 13.89
C GLY A 868 14.84 34.31 14.92
N GLU A 869 14.18 33.30 15.51
CA GLU A 869 13.05 33.48 16.43
C GLU A 869 13.48 33.90 17.85
N GLU A 870 14.69 33.55 18.28
CA GLU A 870 15.20 33.88 19.61
C GLU A 870 16.54 34.61 19.53
N GLN A 871 16.69 35.65 20.37
CA GLN A 871 17.95 36.36 20.57
C GLN A 871 18.62 35.87 21.84
N ILE A 872 19.89 35.50 21.73
CA ILE A 872 20.74 35.12 22.85
C ILE A 872 21.86 36.14 22.99
N ASP A 873 22.02 36.62 24.22
CA ASP A 873 23.22 37.31 24.67
C ASP A 873 24.28 36.26 24.99
N CYS A 874 25.45 36.36 24.37
CA CYS A 874 26.56 35.46 24.65
C CYS A 874 27.93 36.13 24.55
N TRP A 875 28.88 35.55 25.29
CA TRP A 875 30.28 35.90 25.20
C TRP A 875 30.91 35.18 24.01
N PHE A 876 31.35 35.94 23.00
CA PHE A 876 31.88 35.39 21.75
C PHE A 876 33.39 35.20 21.82
N ALA A 877 33.84 33.95 21.70
CA ALA A 877 35.26 33.61 21.56
C ALA A 877 35.70 33.71 20.10
N ARG A 878 36.78 34.45 19.84
CA ARG A 878 37.36 34.63 18.50
C ARG A 878 38.28 33.45 18.13
N ASN A 879 38.83 33.46 16.91
CA ASN A 879 39.86 32.52 16.43
C ASN A 879 39.49 31.03 16.53
N SER A 880 38.31 30.66 16.03
CA SER A 880 37.85 29.26 15.97
C SER A 880 37.88 28.53 17.32
N ALA A 881 37.54 29.24 18.40
CA ALA A 881 37.56 28.71 19.77
C ALA A 881 38.94 28.27 20.27
N ALA A 882 40.03 28.83 19.73
CA ALA A 882 41.38 28.57 20.23
C ALA A 882 41.46 28.86 21.74
N LYS A 883 42.02 27.91 22.50
CA LYS A 883 42.08 27.90 23.98
C LYS A 883 40.73 27.74 24.72
N LEU A 884 39.59 27.72 24.01
CA LEU A 884 38.27 27.43 24.58
C LEU A 884 37.95 25.93 24.51
N ILE A 885 38.19 25.31 23.36
CA ILE A 885 38.10 23.85 23.18
C ILE A 885 39.42 23.17 23.60
N ASP A 886 39.34 21.90 23.99
CA ASP A 886 40.54 21.09 24.21
C ASP A 886 41.21 20.82 22.85
N GLY A 887 42.39 21.42 22.58
CA GLY A 887 43.13 21.26 21.31
C GLY A 887 42.72 22.22 20.19
N GLU A 888 42.78 21.78 18.94
CA GLU A 888 42.29 22.48 17.75
C GLU A 888 41.07 21.77 17.15
N TYR A 889 40.29 22.45 16.30
CA TYR A 889 39.07 21.84 15.72
C TYR A 889 39.36 20.56 14.92
N LYS A 890 40.57 20.44 14.34
CA LYS A 890 41.01 19.26 13.58
C LYS A 890 41.06 17.99 14.43
N ASP A 891 41.23 18.13 15.74
CA ASP A 891 41.25 16.99 16.68
C ASP A 891 39.85 16.38 16.88
N TYR A 892 38.80 17.09 16.44
CA TYR A 892 37.40 16.65 16.50
C TYR A 892 36.90 16.09 15.17
N LEU A 893 37.79 15.90 14.18
CA LEU A 893 37.45 15.28 12.91
C LEU A 893 37.26 13.77 13.09
N ALA A 894 36.12 13.28 12.62
CA ALA A 894 35.83 11.87 12.50
C ALA A 894 36.22 11.38 11.09
N SER A 895 36.72 10.15 11.01
CA SER A 895 37.15 9.53 9.75
C SER A 895 35.97 9.12 8.85
N HIS A 896 34.80 8.84 9.45
CA HIS A 896 33.55 8.54 8.76
C HIS A 896 32.34 8.90 9.65
N PRO A 897 31.10 9.00 9.11
CA PRO A 897 29.93 9.45 9.89
C PRO A 897 29.59 8.57 11.11
N PHE A 898 30.01 7.31 11.07
CA PHE A 898 29.78 6.30 12.11
C PHE A 898 30.98 6.09 13.05
N ASP A 899 31.99 6.96 12.99
CA ASP A 899 33.21 6.84 13.78
C ASP A 899 32.93 7.15 15.26
N THR A 900 33.19 6.17 16.13
CA THR A 900 32.98 6.26 17.57
C THR A 900 34.18 6.80 18.35
N GLY A 901 35.32 7.05 17.68
CA GLY A 901 36.58 7.46 18.32
C GLY A 901 37.33 6.32 19.02
N MET A 902 36.89 5.07 18.82
CA MET A 902 37.51 3.86 19.36
C MET A 902 38.38 3.21 18.28
N THR A 903 39.60 3.72 18.04
CA THR A 903 40.57 2.96 17.24
C THR A 903 40.97 1.69 17.98
N LEU A 904 40.79 0.53 17.32
CA LEU A 904 41.27 -0.78 17.74
C LEU A 904 42.71 -0.70 18.27
N GLY A 905 42.96 -1.34 19.41
CA GLY A 905 44.22 -1.28 20.13
C GLY A 905 45.44 -1.63 19.27
N GLN A 906 46.38 -0.69 19.19
CA GLN A 906 47.79 -1.04 19.13
C GLN A 906 48.22 -1.44 20.54
N GLY A 907 48.72 -2.67 20.69
CA GLY A 907 49.36 -3.09 21.93
C GLY A 907 49.30 -4.57 22.28
N MET A 908 49.43 -5.51 21.33
CA MET A 908 50.06 -6.80 21.64
C MET A 908 50.95 -7.23 20.48
N SER A 909 52.24 -7.32 20.81
CA SER A 909 53.32 -7.82 19.98
C SER A 909 53.04 -9.23 19.48
N ARG A 910 53.53 -9.50 18.27
CA ARG A 910 53.85 -10.84 17.75
C ARG A 910 54.48 -11.71 18.84
N GLU A 911 53.91 -12.88 19.09
CA GLU A 911 54.60 -14.18 19.04
C GLU A 911 53.61 -15.34 19.29
N LEU A 912 53.70 -16.33 18.39
CA LEU A 912 53.06 -17.66 18.32
C LEU A 912 51.57 -17.75 17.97
#